data_AF-A0A928GIE6-F1
#
_entry.id   AF-A0A928GIE6-F1
#
_cell.length_a   1.000
_cell.length_b   1.000
_cell.length_c   1.000
_cell.angle_alpha   90.00
_cell.angle_beta   90.00
_cell.angle_gamma   90.00
#
_symmetry.space_group_name_H-M   'P 1'
#
loop_
_entity.id
_entity.type
_entity.pdbx_description
1 polymer ?
#
loop_
_entity_poly.entity_id
_entity_poly.type
_entity_poly.pdbx_seq_one_letter_code
_entity_poly.pdbx_strand_id
1 'polypeptide(L)'
;MNITLLKKAGTKEVINRIELADLAAAIKNGVFKHTVTHTRELYHLMNPHRLADGQISTQLEEGIKLPRICFAADYMKRKGKWAMISYNSLVVLEVNDLQTYEKAVEVRELAKKLPETLMCFLGGSGRSVKIVCRGQLFGDGLPTSQTAIKQFHINLYNTARRAYQNQFGFDIEFLEPRLDRTIYMSADPEMWFNAEARPFYADTENHDLPQPVVISREEDHLMPGRTVTRTYHLNWTFIVDTVMGHYFELPDENKEATLLMQIAAMCLDQGIPQAHAKGLTLLHPVLNRDKQLVEKIFQCVYSVLEQEDFREKHKIHPLRSVPEETIQAMKTEIFLSSNFDMRKNLLTGVAEYREKFSDDQRFKPLTEEVRNDMTLRATELGLKGWDRNVNRFIDSTRIEQYDPINTWLDKLPEWDGHDYISELAARVPTSQPHWPKYLKFWLTGMVAQWRESDKQLTGNALTPLLIGRQGCGKTRFCKIILPPELRDYYNDKLNFKNEFDLNIALTSFALINIDEFDKTTNSQQIVLKYLLSSSDVKFRPPYGKTIKLYRRYTSFIGTTNQLKPLVDPTGSRRFVCVGVNGNINFEDNLYHEQLFAQALYLFYSGERFWLNDDEIKTLIAENEPYQHLSDLVEMIGETFQQPADPKSGKWWSLAEISAVLTNRYPNYDPETPFKKIGNTLNDVQFNFKSRRTKKHMEYWLMEK
;
A
#
# COMPACT_ATOMS: atom_id res chain seq x y z
N MET A 1 -35.13 18.12 -25.79
CA MET A 1 -35.88 17.39 -24.75
C MET A 1 -36.16 18.35 -23.61
N ASN A 2 -37.39 18.33 -23.07
CA ASN A 2 -37.81 19.23 -22.00
C ASN A 2 -37.44 18.69 -20.62
N ILE A 3 -36.95 19.57 -19.76
CA ILE A 3 -36.52 19.32 -18.39
C ILE A 3 -37.46 20.08 -17.45
N THR A 4 -37.78 19.46 -16.31
CA THR A 4 -38.66 20.06 -15.31
C THR A 4 -37.88 21.04 -14.44
N LEU A 5 -38.33 22.29 -14.39
CA LEU A 5 -37.77 23.35 -13.55
C LEU A 5 -38.82 23.86 -12.54
N LEU A 6 -38.55 23.65 -11.26
CA LEU A 6 -39.39 24.05 -10.14
C LEU A 6 -38.93 25.42 -9.63
N LYS A 7 -39.83 26.40 -9.63
CA LYS A 7 -39.57 27.74 -9.06
C LYS A 7 -40.53 28.01 -7.90
N LYS A 8 -40.03 28.56 -6.80
CA LYS A 8 -40.86 29.11 -5.73
C LYS A 8 -41.44 30.47 -6.16
N ALA A 9 -42.75 30.62 -6.05
CA ALA A 9 -43.48 31.88 -6.25
C ALA A 9 -44.32 32.15 -4.98
N GLY A 10 -43.75 32.91 -4.05
CA GLY A 10 -44.31 33.04 -2.69
C GLY A 10 -44.29 31.70 -1.96
N THR A 11 -45.44 31.29 -1.38
CA THR A 11 -45.61 29.99 -0.70
C THR A 11 -45.92 28.82 -1.65
N LYS A 12 -46.08 29.08 -2.95
CA LYS A 12 -46.47 28.06 -3.94
C LYS A 12 -45.31 27.72 -4.87
N GLU A 13 -45.16 26.43 -5.18
CA GLU A 13 -44.21 25.95 -6.17
C GLU A 13 -44.87 25.83 -7.56
N VAL A 14 -44.19 26.37 -8.58
CA VAL A 14 -44.62 26.38 -9.97
C VAL A 14 -43.68 25.49 -10.79
N ILE A 15 -44.27 24.64 -11.64
CA ILE A 15 -43.55 23.77 -12.56
C ILE A 15 -43.43 24.50 -13.91
N ASN A 16 -42.19 24.73 -14.35
CA ASN A 16 -41.86 25.22 -15.68
C ASN A 16 -41.16 24.10 -16.48
N ARG A 17 -41.27 24.16 -17.80
CA ARG A 17 -40.59 23.26 -18.74
C ARG A 17 -39.56 24.08 -19.50
N ILE A 18 -38.34 23.58 -19.60
CA ILE A 18 -37.22 24.24 -20.29
C ILE A 18 -36.48 23.21 -21.13
N GLU A 19 -36.07 23.56 -22.34
CA GLU A 19 -35.24 22.67 -23.15
C GLU A 19 -33.86 22.48 -22.49
N LEU A 20 -33.30 21.26 -22.57
CA LEU A 20 -32.03 20.93 -21.92
C LEU A 20 -30.87 21.86 -22.34
N ALA A 21 -30.81 22.24 -23.62
CA ALA A 21 -29.79 23.15 -24.14
C ALA A 21 -29.93 24.56 -23.53
N ASP A 22 -31.16 25.06 -23.38
CA ASP A 22 -31.43 26.36 -22.75
C ASP A 22 -31.11 26.35 -21.26
N LEU A 23 -31.36 25.21 -20.59
CA LEU A 23 -30.96 25.02 -19.20
C LEU A 23 -29.44 25.05 -19.04
N ALA A 24 -28.70 24.36 -19.91
CA ALA A 24 -27.24 24.40 -19.91
C ALA A 24 -26.73 25.84 -20.17
N ALA A 25 -27.31 26.54 -21.14
CA ALA A 25 -27.00 27.94 -21.39
C ALA A 25 -27.30 28.84 -20.17
N ALA A 26 -28.40 28.59 -19.44
CA ALA A 26 -28.75 29.35 -18.24
C ALA A 26 -27.75 29.16 -17.09
N ILE A 27 -27.23 27.95 -16.91
CA ILE A 27 -26.18 27.64 -15.91
C ILE A 27 -24.86 28.29 -16.33
N LYS A 28 -24.47 28.15 -17.61
CA LYS A 28 -23.22 28.70 -18.15
C LYS A 28 -23.17 30.22 -18.13
N ASN A 29 -24.26 30.87 -18.55
CA ASN A 29 -24.37 32.33 -18.57
C ASN A 29 -24.66 32.92 -17.17
N GLY A 30 -24.92 32.07 -16.17
CA GLY A 30 -25.12 32.48 -14.80
C GLY A 30 -26.40 33.29 -14.58
N VAL A 31 -27.54 32.85 -15.14
CA VAL A 31 -28.85 33.53 -14.98
C VAL A 31 -29.21 33.74 -13.50
N PHE A 32 -28.79 32.83 -12.63
CA PHE A 32 -28.98 32.90 -11.18
C PHE A 32 -27.68 33.22 -10.40
N LYS A 33 -26.66 33.80 -11.05
CA LYS A 33 -25.31 34.00 -10.47
C LYS A 33 -25.35 34.68 -9.11
N HIS A 34 -26.10 35.78 -8.96
CA HIS A 34 -26.19 36.48 -7.67
C HIS A 34 -26.78 35.60 -6.55
N THR A 35 -27.88 34.89 -6.82
CA THR A 35 -28.50 34.00 -5.83
C THR A 35 -27.61 32.80 -5.52
N VAL A 36 -26.89 32.27 -6.52
CA VAL A 36 -25.93 31.17 -6.33
C VAL A 36 -24.75 31.64 -5.50
N THR A 37 -24.13 32.78 -5.81
CA THR A 37 -23.02 33.35 -5.01
C THR A 37 -23.44 33.55 -3.56
N HIS A 38 -24.60 34.18 -3.34
CA HIS A 38 -25.15 34.35 -2.00
C HIS A 38 -25.43 33.01 -1.29
N THR A 39 -25.95 32.02 -2.02
CA THR A 39 -26.15 30.67 -1.46
C THR A 39 -24.82 30.03 -1.08
N ARG A 40 -23.76 30.16 -1.90
CA ARG A 40 -22.41 29.62 -1.61
C ARG A 40 -21.79 30.26 -0.37
N GLU A 41 -21.91 31.59 -0.26
CA GLU A 41 -21.44 32.35 0.90
C GLU A 41 -22.12 31.89 2.18
N LEU A 42 -23.43 31.62 2.15
CA LEU A 42 -24.18 31.21 3.33
C LEU A 42 -24.20 29.69 3.54
N TYR A 43 -23.87 28.87 2.54
CA TYR A 43 -24.14 27.41 2.55
C TYR A 43 -23.59 26.72 3.79
N HIS A 44 -22.37 27.08 4.20
CA HIS A 44 -21.70 26.52 5.38
C HIS A 44 -22.36 26.94 6.72
N LEU A 45 -23.17 28.00 6.72
CA LEU A 45 -23.93 28.50 7.86
C LEU A 45 -25.34 27.90 7.93
N MET A 46 -25.85 27.30 6.85
CA MET A 46 -27.24 26.82 6.77
C MET A 46 -27.48 25.48 7.48
N ASN A 47 -26.42 24.77 7.87
CA ASN A 47 -26.43 23.37 8.31
C ASN A 47 -27.32 22.48 7.42
N PRO A 48 -27.02 22.41 6.10
CA PRO A 48 -27.90 21.80 5.12
C PRO A 48 -27.99 20.29 5.32
N HIS A 49 -29.20 19.76 5.53
CA HIS A 49 -29.47 18.33 5.54
C HIS A 49 -30.27 17.94 4.30
N ARG A 50 -29.75 17.00 3.51
CA ARG A 50 -30.39 16.56 2.27
C ARG A 50 -31.48 15.54 2.55
N LEU A 51 -32.67 15.80 2.05
CA LEU A 51 -33.82 14.90 2.09
C LEU A 51 -33.78 13.93 0.90
N ALA A 52 -34.54 12.82 1.00
CA ALA A 52 -34.56 11.77 -0.02
C ALA A 52 -35.07 12.24 -1.41
N ASP A 53 -35.82 13.33 -1.49
CA ASP A 53 -36.31 13.92 -2.75
C ASP A 53 -35.32 14.91 -3.39
N GLY A 54 -34.14 15.07 -2.77
CA GLY A 54 -33.09 15.99 -3.19
C GLY A 54 -33.22 17.41 -2.64
N GLN A 55 -34.27 17.71 -1.87
CA GLN A 55 -34.37 19.00 -1.16
C GLN A 55 -33.31 19.11 -0.07
N ILE A 56 -32.90 20.34 0.22
CA ILE A 56 -32.03 20.63 1.35
C ILE A 56 -32.87 21.34 2.42
N SER A 57 -32.99 20.68 3.57
CA SER A 57 -33.52 21.25 4.80
C SER A 57 -32.44 22.09 5.47
N THR A 58 -32.79 23.29 5.94
CA THR A 58 -31.86 24.23 6.56
C THR A 58 -32.50 24.81 7.82
N GLN A 59 -31.68 25.28 8.77
CA GLN A 59 -32.20 25.92 9.99
C GLN A 59 -32.77 27.34 9.76
N LEU A 60 -32.57 27.92 8.58
CA LEU A 60 -33.13 29.22 8.20
C LEU A 60 -34.59 29.07 7.77
N GLU A 61 -35.50 29.89 8.32
CA GLU A 61 -36.94 29.85 8.02
C GLU A 61 -37.26 30.01 6.51
N GLU A 62 -36.43 30.71 5.75
CA GLU A 62 -36.68 30.97 4.32
C GLU A 62 -36.15 29.87 3.37
N GLY A 63 -35.29 28.96 3.85
CA GLY A 63 -34.68 27.88 3.06
C GLY A 63 -33.81 28.35 1.87
N ILE A 64 -33.38 27.41 1.02
CA ILE A 64 -32.66 27.73 -0.23
C ILE A 64 -33.64 28.32 -1.26
N LYS A 65 -33.34 29.52 -1.75
CA LYS A 65 -34.16 30.28 -2.73
C LYS A 65 -33.86 29.95 -4.20
N LEU A 66 -32.96 29.00 -4.47
CA LEU A 66 -32.65 28.58 -5.83
C LEU A 66 -33.76 27.71 -6.43
N PRO A 67 -34.07 27.85 -7.74
CA PRO A 67 -34.91 26.90 -8.45
C PRO A 67 -34.37 25.48 -8.36
N ARG A 68 -35.24 24.47 -8.53
CA ARG A 68 -34.85 23.06 -8.55
C ARG A 68 -35.06 22.45 -9.93
N ILE A 69 -34.19 21.54 -10.33
CA ILE A 69 -34.18 20.88 -11.62
C ILE A 69 -34.44 19.40 -11.41
N CYS A 70 -35.37 18.82 -12.17
CA CYS A 70 -35.53 17.36 -12.28
C CYS A 70 -35.20 16.94 -13.72
N PHE A 71 -34.09 16.21 -13.87
CA PHE A 71 -33.58 15.75 -15.17
C PHE A 71 -34.28 14.49 -15.68
N ALA A 72 -34.65 13.59 -14.76
CA ALA A 72 -35.13 12.25 -15.09
C ALA A 72 -36.42 12.26 -15.93
N ALA A 73 -37.31 13.25 -15.71
CA ALA A 73 -38.59 13.31 -16.39
C ALA A 73 -39.12 14.74 -16.58
N ASP A 74 -39.96 14.88 -17.60
CA ASP A 74 -40.75 16.08 -17.89
C ASP A 74 -42.09 15.99 -17.17
N TYR A 75 -42.33 16.89 -16.23
CA TYR A 75 -43.54 16.96 -15.42
C TYR A 75 -44.36 18.21 -15.76
N MET A 76 -45.67 18.07 -15.62
CA MET A 76 -46.61 19.19 -15.67
C MET A 76 -47.65 19.07 -14.57
N LYS A 77 -48.14 20.22 -14.10
CA LYS A 77 -49.21 20.28 -13.10
C LYS A 77 -50.56 20.03 -13.78
N ARG A 78 -51.24 18.94 -13.44
CA ARG A 78 -52.62 18.64 -13.88
C ARG A 78 -53.51 18.43 -12.67
N LYS A 79 -54.62 19.18 -12.57
CA LYS A 79 -55.57 19.13 -11.42
C LYS A 79 -54.88 19.20 -10.04
N GLY A 80 -53.82 20.01 -9.92
CA GLY A 80 -53.08 20.20 -8.68
C GLY A 80 -52.02 19.13 -8.36
N LYS A 81 -51.91 18.04 -9.12
CA LYS A 81 -50.91 16.98 -8.94
C LYS A 81 -49.84 17.00 -10.05
N TRP A 82 -48.68 16.44 -9.75
CA TRP A 82 -47.60 16.26 -10.73
C TRP A 82 -47.96 15.09 -11.65
N ALA A 83 -47.96 15.33 -12.95
CA ALA A 83 -48.16 14.30 -13.97
C ALA A 83 -46.93 14.25 -14.88
N MET A 84 -46.32 13.07 -15.00
CA MET A 84 -45.20 12.84 -15.93
C MET A 84 -45.74 12.84 -17.36
N ILE A 85 -45.15 13.69 -18.21
CA ILE A 85 -45.44 13.75 -19.65
C ILE A 85 -44.53 12.77 -20.38
N SER A 86 -43.23 12.79 -20.08
CA SER A 86 -42.23 11.93 -20.71
C SER A 86 -41.08 11.63 -19.76
N TYR A 87 -40.51 10.43 -19.90
CA TYR A 87 -39.27 10.04 -19.25
C TYR A 87 -38.08 10.40 -20.15
N ASN A 88 -37.07 11.08 -19.59
CA ASN A 88 -35.95 11.63 -20.37
C ASN A 88 -34.71 10.72 -20.41
N SER A 89 -34.69 9.64 -19.60
CA SER A 89 -33.53 8.75 -19.52
C SER A 89 -32.23 9.46 -19.10
N LEU A 90 -32.33 10.45 -18.22
CA LEU A 90 -31.19 11.19 -17.68
C LEU A 90 -31.01 10.87 -16.20
N VAL A 91 -29.82 10.42 -15.81
CA VAL A 91 -29.43 10.21 -14.41
C VAL A 91 -28.46 11.30 -13.96
N VAL A 92 -28.53 11.67 -12.69
CA VAL A 92 -27.66 12.68 -12.08
C VAL A 92 -26.84 12.04 -10.98
N LEU A 93 -25.53 11.97 -11.18
CA LEU A 93 -24.57 11.65 -10.13
C LEU A 93 -24.18 12.95 -9.41
N GLU A 94 -24.04 12.88 -8.09
CA GLU A 94 -23.62 14.00 -7.27
C GLU A 94 -22.38 13.61 -6.48
N VAL A 95 -21.29 14.32 -6.68
CA VAL A 95 -20.13 14.27 -5.78
C VAL A 95 -20.33 15.39 -4.76
N ASN A 96 -20.74 15.06 -3.55
CA ASN A 96 -21.10 16.02 -2.50
C ASN A 96 -19.96 16.28 -1.51
N ASP A 97 -20.08 17.36 -0.73
CA ASP A 97 -19.26 17.69 0.44
C ASP A 97 -17.75 17.74 0.18
N LEU A 98 -17.38 18.21 -1.00
CA LEU A 98 -15.98 18.45 -1.33
C LEU A 98 -15.40 19.52 -0.41
N GLN A 99 -14.16 19.31 0.04
CA GLN A 99 -13.54 20.15 1.06
C GLN A 99 -13.34 21.60 0.61
N THR A 100 -13.04 21.79 -0.67
CA THR A 100 -12.75 23.11 -1.24
C THR A 100 -13.42 23.28 -2.60
N TYR A 101 -13.49 24.53 -3.05
CA TYR A 101 -14.00 24.86 -4.38
C TYR A 101 -13.07 24.30 -5.48
N GLU A 102 -11.77 24.36 -5.26
CA GLU A 102 -10.72 23.84 -6.15
C GLU A 102 -10.90 22.33 -6.36
N LYS A 103 -11.19 21.58 -5.29
CA LYS A 103 -11.47 20.15 -5.41
C LYS A 103 -12.71 19.87 -6.24
N ALA A 104 -13.73 20.71 -6.14
CA ALA A 104 -14.92 20.61 -6.99
C ALA A 104 -14.62 20.89 -8.46
N VAL A 105 -13.75 21.86 -8.75
CA VAL A 105 -13.26 22.12 -10.11
C VAL A 105 -12.49 20.92 -10.66
N GLU A 106 -11.56 20.34 -9.88
CA GLU A 106 -10.82 19.13 -10.29
C GLU A 106 -11.75 17.98 -10.68
N VAL A 107 -12.74 17.68 -9.83
CA VAL A 107 -13.71 16.60 -10.08
C VAL A 107 -14.56 16.90 -11.32
N ARG A 108 -14.94 18.16 -11.55
CA ARG A 108 -15.65 18.58 -12.78
C ARG A 108 -14.79 18.36 -14.03
N GLU A 109 -13.52 18.74 -13.99
CA GLU A 109 -12.60 18.52 -15.12
C GLU A 109 -12.32 17.04 -15.37
N LEU A 110 -12.31 16.20 -14.32
CA LEU A 110 -12.25 14.75 -14.48
C LEU A 110 -13.53 14.22 -15.16
N ALA A 111 -14.70 14.64 -14.69
CA ALA A 111 -15.98 14.23 -15.29
C ALA A 111 -16.04 14.59 -16.77
N LYS A 112 -15.58 15.79 -17.15
CA LYS A 112 -15.55 16.27 -18.53
C LYS A 112 -14.76 15.38 -19.50
N LYS A 113 -13.77 14.62 -19.02
CA LYS A 113 -12.95 13.73 -19.85
C LYS A 113 -13.68 12.47 -20.30
N LEU A 114 -14.77 12.07 -19.63
CA LEU A 114 -15.52 10.87 -20.04
C LEU A 114 -16.45 11.19 -21.22
N PRO A 115 -16.45 10.35 -22.27
CA PRO A 115 -17.31 10.54 -23.44
C PRO A 115 -18.81 10.38 -23.12
N GLU A 116 -19.15 9.70 -22.02
CA GLU A 116 -20.53 9.53 -21.55
C GLU A 116 -21.09 10.74 -20.78
N THR A 117 -20.26 11.76 -20.51
CA THR A 117 -20.67 12.97 -19.80
C THR A 117 -21.50 13.87 -20.72
N LEU A 118 -22.83 13.87 -20.53
CA LEU A 118 -23.75 14.77 -21.21
C LEU A 118 -23.58 16.20 -20.72
N MET A 119 -23.53 16.38 -19.40
CA MET A 119 -23.16 17.65 -18.78
C MET A 119 -22.57 17.49 -17.40
N CYS A 120 -21.60 18.35 -17.07
CA CYS A 120 -21.09 18.46 -15.71
C CYS A 120 -20.88 19.93 -15.29
N PHE A 121 -21.16 20.21 -14.03
CA PHE A 121 -21.07 21.56 -13.47
C PHE A 121 -20.97 21.54 -11.94
N LEU A 122 -20.45 22.62 -11.38
CA LEU A 122 -20.44 22.82 -9.93
C LEU A 122 -21.86 23.02 -9.41
N GLY A 123 -22.22 22.35 -8.32
CA GLY A 123 -23.51 22.52 -7.65
C GLY A 123 -23.69 23.90 -7.03
N GLY A 124 -24.93 24.21 -6.63
CA GLY A 124 -25.29 25.49 -6.02
C GLY A 124 -24.47 25.83 -4.75
N SER A 125 -23.94 24.82 -4.05
CA SER A 125 -23.06 25.01 -2.89
C SER A 125 -21.62 25.39 -3.22
N GLY A 126 -21.17 25.21 -4.46
CA GLY A 126 -19.75 25.35 -4.84
C GLY A 126 -18.83 24.24 -4.29
N ARG A 127 -19.37 23.32 -3.48
CA ARG A 127 -18.67 22.19 -2.84
C ARG A 127 -19.22 20.84 -3.29
N SER A 128 -19.82 20.82 -4.47
CA SER A 128 -20.32 19.59 -5.07
C SER A 128 -20.25 19.67 -6.58
N VAL A 129 -20.20 18.52 -7.24
CA VAL A 129 -20.25 18.40 -8.70
C VAL A 129 -21.49 17.63 -9.09
N LYS A 130 -22.19 18.09 -10.12
CA LYS A 130 -23.34 17.42 -10.72
C LYS A 130 -22.91 16.90 -12.07
N ILE A 131 -23.10 15.59 -12.29
CA ILE A 131 -22.73 14.90 -13.52
C ILE A 131 -24.00 14.26 -14.06
N VAL A 132 -24.44 14.69 -15.23
CA VAL A 132 -25.65 14.18 -15.87
C VAL A 132 -25.24 13.28 -17.02
N CYS A 133 -25.83 12.10 -17.07
CA CYS A 133 -25.55 11.10 -18.09
C CYS A 133 -26.85 10.66 -18.76
N ARG A 134 -26.78 10.35 -20.06
CA ARG A 134 -27.90 9.79 -20.81
C ARG A 134 -27.86 8.27 -20.77
N GLY A 135 -29.03 7.65 -20.68
CA GLY A 135 -29.17 6.20 -20.80
C GLY A 135 -29.94 5.75 -22.02
N GLN A 136 -29.67 4.52 -22.44
CA GLN A 136 -30.41 3.78 -23.45
C GLN A 136 -30.66 2.35 -22.99
N LEU A 137 -31.80 1.78 -23.37
CA LEU A 137 -32.09 0.37 -23.11
C LEU A 137 -31.18 -0.51 -23.98
N PHE A 138 -30.82 -1.72 -23.54
CA PHE A 138 -30.25 -2.73 -24.43
C PHE A 138 -31.29 -3.12 -25.50
N GLY A 139 -31.24 -2.46 -26.66
CA GLY A 139 -32.23 -2.55 -27.74
C GLY A 139 -32.63 -1.16 -28.26
N ASP A 140 -33.71 -1.10 -29.04
CA ASP A 140 -34.24 0.16 -29.56
C ASP A 140 -35.30 0.78 -28.62
N GLY A 141 -35.12 2.05 -28.28
CA GLY A 141 -36.10 2.86 -27.54
C GLY A 141 -35.87 2.99 -26.03
N LEU A 142 -36.93 3.42 -25.33
CA LEU A 142 -36.98 3.59 -23.88
C LEU A 142 -38.11 2.74 -23.28
N PRO A 143 -38.00 2.29 -22.02
CA PRO A 143 -39.07 1.56 -21.37
C PRO A 143 -40.36 2.40 -21.26
N THR A 144 -41.51 1.76 -21.48
CA THR A 144 -42.83 2.44 -21.50
C THR A 144 -43.65 2.22 -20.24
N SER A 145 -43.48 1.09 -19.55
CA SER A 145 -44.23 0.78 -18.33
C SER A 145 -43.59 1.44 -17.10
N GLN A 146 -44.42 1.92 -16.15
CA GLN A 146 -43.93 2.64 -14.98
C GLN A 146 -42.94 1.81 -14.13
N THR A 147 -43.15 0.50 -14.04
CA THR A 147 -42.27 -0.43 -13.32
C THR A 147 -40.93 -0.59 -14.05
N ALA A 148 -40.96 -0.79 -15.37
CA ALA A 148 -39.76 -0.90 -16.18
C ALA A 148 -38.94 0.40 -16.17
N ILE A 149 -39.60 1.57 -16.22
CA ILE A 149 -38.91 2.87 -16.14
C ILE A 149 -38.16 3.01 -14.81
N LYS A 150 -38.80 2.66 -13.68
CA LYS A 150 -38.15 2.72 -12.37
C LYS A 150 -36.94 1.79 -12.30
N GLN A 151 -37.10 0.54 -12.72
CA GLN A 151 -36.01 -0.44 -12.65
C GLN A 151 -34.84 -0.07 -13.58
N PHE A 152 -35.16 0.32 -14.81
CA PHE A 152 -34.18 0.82 -15.76
C PHE A 152 -33.43 2.05 -15.22
N HIS A 153 -34.12 2.99 -14.58
CA HIS A 153 -33.49 4.18 -14.02
C HIS A 153 -32.54 3.85 -12.87
N ILE A 154 -32.88 2.86 -12.03
CA ILE A 154 -32.00 2.31 -10.99
C ILE A 154 -30.75 1.67 -11.62
N ASN A 155 -30.94 0.79 -12.60
CA ASN A 155 -29.84 0.09 -13.27
C ASN A 155 -28.90 1.09 -13.97
N LEU A 156 -29.47 2.06 -14.70
CA LEU A 156 -28.74 3.13 -15.37
C LEU A 156 -27.91 3.97 -14.39
N TYR A 157 -28.50 4.37 -13.27
CA TYR A 157 -27.79 5.14 -12.24
C TYR A 157 -26.61 4.35 -11.68
N ASN A 158 -26.78 3.06 -11.41
CA ASN A 158 -25.71 2.20 -10.90
C ASN A 158 -24.60 1.96 -11.93
N THR A 159 -24.95 1.74 -13.20
CA THR A 159 -23.98 1.61 -14.30
C THR A 159 -23.14 2.88 -14.43
N ALA A 160 -23.79 4.04 -14.48
CA ALA A 160 -23.09 5.32 -14.54
C ALA A 160 -22.21 5.51 -13.29
N ARG A 161 -22.77 5.36 -12.08
CA ARG A 161 -22.06 5.51 -10.82
C ARG A 161 -20.78 4.66 -10.76
N ARG A 162 -20.86 3.38 -11.15
CA ARG A 162 -19.69 2.47 -11.20
C ARG A 162 -18.63 2.95 -12.19
N ALA A 163 -19.03 3.37 -13.38
CA ALA A 163 -18.10 3.87 -14.39
C ALA A 163 -17.31 5.09 -13.89
N TYR A 164 -17.98 6.06 -13.27
CA TYR A 164 -17.29 7.24 -12.71
C TYR A 164 -16.47 6.91 -11.46
N GLN A 165 -16.93 6.03 -10.57
CA GLN A 165 -16.13 5.59 -9.41
C GLN A 165 -14.80 4.97 -9.84
N ASN A 166 -14.84 4.05 -10.82
CA ASN A 166 -13.64 3.42 -11.36
C ASN A 166 -12.70 4.45 -11.99
N GLN A 167 -13.24 5.46 -12.69
CA GLN A 167 -12.44 6.49 -13.33
C GLN A 167 -11.87 7.52 -12.34
N PHE A 168 -12.59 7.82 -11.26
CA PHE A 168 -12.18 8.82 -10.27
C PHE A 168 -11.24 8.27 -9.19
N GLY A 169 -11.27 6.95 -8.96
CA GLY A 169 -10.49 6.31 -7.90
C GLY A 169 -11.03 6.59 -6.49
N PHE A 170 -12.28 7.02 -6.36
CA PHE A 170 -12.96 7.19 -5.08
C PHE A 170 -14.46 6.89 -5.18
N ASP A 171 -15.07 6.60 -4.03
CA ASP A 171 -16.50 6.27 -3.96
C ASP A 171 -17.40 7.50 -4.13
N ILE A 172 -18.39 7.39 -5.00
CA ILE A 172 -19.45 8.37 -5.17
C ILE A 172 -20.61 7.95 -4.27
N GLU A 173 -21.14 8.86 -3.47
CA GLU A 173 -22.28 8.61 -2.59
C GLU A 173 -23.46 7.97 -3.36
N PHE A 174 -24.02 6.88 -2.83
CA PHE A 174 -25.24 6.30 -3.39
C PHE A 174 -26.43 7.16 -2.98
N LEU A 175 -27.10 7.75 -3.96
CA LEU A 175 -28.30 8.52 -3.75
C LEU A 175 -29.43 7.86 -4.53
N GLU A 176 -30.53 7.54 -3.85
CA GLU A 176 -31.66 6.81 -4.44
C GLU A 176 -32.09 7.46 -5.77
N PRO A 177 -32.02 6.73 -6.90
CA PRO A 177 -32.34 7.28 -8.21
C PRO A 177 -33.86 7.30 -8.39
N ARG A 178 -34.50 8.32 -7.82
CA ARG A 178 -35.95 8.54 -7.98
C ARG A 178 -36.23 9.40 -9.22
N LEU A 179 -37.32 9.11 -9.90
CA LEU A 179 -37.75 9.85 -11.10
C LEU A 179 -38.17 11.30 -10.80
N ASP A 180 -38.55 11.58 -9.54
CA ASP A 180 -38.92 12.90 -9.04
C ASP A 180 -37.76 13.61 -8.32
N ARG A 181 -36.56 13.02 -8.30
CA ARG A 181 -35.41 13.59 -7.61
C ARG A 181 -35.00 14.90 -8.26
N THR A 182 -34.72 15.88 -7.40
CA THR A 182 -34.35 17.23 -7.82
C THR A 182 -32.95 17.62 -7.35
N ILE A 183 -32.33 18.55 -8.07
CA ILE A 183 -31.13 19.26 -7.63
C ILE A 183 -31.36 20.77 -7.70
N TYR A 184 -30.61 21.56 -6.94
CA TYR A 184 -30.69 23.02 -7.06
C TYR A 184 -29.98 23.53 -8.32
N MET A 185 -30.58 24.56 -8.92
CA MET A 185 -30.00 25.35 -9.99
C MET A 185 -28.65 25.92 -9.56
N SER A 186 -27.73 26.07 -10.52
CA SER A 186 -26.40 26.60 -10.27
C SER A 186 -26.00 27.65 -11.30
N ALA A 187 -24.81 28.23 -11.10
CA ALA A 187 -24.13 29.11 -12.02
C ALA A 187 -22.67 28.67 -12.08
N ASP A 188 -22.24 28.25 -13.28
CA ASP A 188 -20.90 27.74 -13.53
C ASP A 188 -20.48 28.11 -14.98
N PRO A 189 -19.71 29.19 -15.16
CA PRO A 189 -19.28 29.65 -16.50
C PRO A 189 -18.48 28.62 -17.29
N GLU A 190 -17.81 27.70 -16.58
CA GLU A 190 -16.96 26.68 -17.17
C GLU A 190 -17.66 25.31 -17.24
N MET A 191 -18.98 25.28 -17.08
CA MET A 191 -19.72 24.04 -17.22
C MET A 191 -19.52 23.40 -18.59
N TRP A 192 -19.53 22.06 -18.59
CA TRP A 192 -19.38 21.27 -19.81
C TRP A 192 -20.73 20.72 -20.26
N PHE A 193 -21.04 20.84 -21.55
CA PHE A 193 -22.24 20.29 -22.18
C PHE A 193 -21.85 19.66 -23.52
N ASN A 194 -22.17 18.39 -23.72
CA ASN A 194 -21.94 17.65 -24.95
C ASN A 194 -23.26 17.00 -25.40
N ALA A 195 -23.92 17.55 -26.42
CA ALA A 195 -25.19 17.01 -26.93
C ALA A 195 -25.04 15.60 -27.52
N GLU A 196 -23.85 15.25 -28.00
CA GLU A 196 -23.51 13.98 -28.64
C GLU A 196 -22.85 12.97 -27.67
N ALA A 197 -23.03 13.17 -26.35
CA ALA A 197 -22.46 12.27 -25.35
C ALA A 197 -22.96 10.82 -25.53
N ARG A 198 -22.02 9.87 -25.40
CA ARG A 198 -22.32 8.44 -25.54
C ARG A 198 -23.28 8.01 -24.42
N PRO A 199 -24.37 7.28 -24.71
CA PRO A 199 -25.26 6.82 -23.65
C PRO A 199 -24.64 5.66 -22.87
N PHE A 200 -24.97 5.56 -21.59
CA PHE A 200 -24.85 4.30 -20.85
C PHE A 200 -25.97 3.35 -21.24
N TYR A 201 -25.67 2.06 -21.31
CA TYR A 201 -26.66 1.03 -21.57
C TYR A 201 -27.05 0.32 -20.28
N ALA A 202 -28.35 0.09 -20.10
CA ALA A 202 -28.91 -0.64 -18.97
C ALA A 202 -30.14 -1.45 -19.40
N ASP A 203 -30.46 -2.51 -18.66
CA ASP A 203 -31.67 -3.32 -18.84
C ASP A 203 -32.76 -2.94 -17.82
N THR A 204 -33.88 -3.65 -17.86
CA THR A 204 -35.02 -3.52 -16.92
C THR A 204 -35.08 -4.67 -15.92
N GLU A 205 -34.05 -5.50 -15.81
CA GLU A 205 -34.03 -6.67 -14.93
C GLU A 205 -33.63 -6.29 -13.51
N ASN A 206 -34.07 -7.09 -12.53
CA ASN A 206 -33.65 -6.92 -11.15
C ASN A 206 -32.29 -7.57 -10.97
N HIS A 207 -31.29 -6.77 -10.63
CA HIS A 207 -29.95 -7.25 -10.29
C HIS A 207 -29.74 -7.21 -8.78
N ASP A 208 -29.16 -8.26 -8.20
CA ASP A 208 -28.66 -8.26 -6.83
C ASP A 208 -27.43 -7.34 -6.75
N LEU A 209 -27.66 -6.10 -6.34
CA LEU A 209 -26.59 -5.12 -6.19
C LEU A 209 -25.95 -5.23 -4.80
N PRO A 210 -24.62 -5.17 -4.68
CA PRO A 210 -23.94 -5.12 -3.40
C PRO A 210 -24.43 -3.91 -2.59
N GLN A 211 -24.54 -4.07 -1.27
CA GLN A 211 -25.04 -3.02 -0.38
C GLN A 211 -24.21 -1.74 -0.54
N PRO A 212 -24.84 -0.56 -0.54
CA PRO A 212 -24.14 0.71 -0.67
C PRO A 212 -23.14 0.87 0.48
N VAL A 213 -21.88 1.12 0.13
CA VAL A 213 -20.88 1.55 1.09
C VAL A 213 -21.32 2.91 1.62
N VAL A 214 -21.72 2.94 2.89
CA VAL A 214 -21.88 4.20 3.64
C VAL A 214 -20.46 4.72 3.87
N ILE A 215 -20.09 5.78 3.17
CA ILE A 215 -18.79 6.43 3.36
C ILE A 215 -18.81 7.04 4.77
N SER A 216 -18.23 6.35 5.76
CA SER A 216 -18.04 6.95 7.09
C SER A 216 -16.95 8.01 6.95
N ARG A 217 -17.35 9.27 7.03
CA ARG A 217 -16.42 10.39 7.04
C ARG A 217 -15.96 10.60 8.48
N GLU A 218 -14.65 10.61 8.71
CA GLU A 218 -14.08 11.23 9.90
C GLU A 218 -14.38 12.73 9.79
N GLU A 219 -15.47 13.17 10.41
CA GLU A 219 -15.72 14.59 10.61
C GLU A 219 -14.83 15.06 11.77
N ASP A 220 -14.10 16.16 11.57
CA ASP A 220 -13.42 16.81 12.67
C ASP A 220 -14.46 17.17 13.75
N HIS A 221 -14.31 16.56 14.92
CA HIS A 221 -15.17 16.76 16.07
C HIS A 221 -14.39 17.47 17.18
N LEU A 222 -14.78 18.71 17.50
CA LEU A 222 -14.26 19.40 18.67
C LEU A 222 -14.90 18.90 19.98
N MET A 223 -16.09 18.30 19.90
CA MET A 223 -16.80 17.63 21.00
C MET A 223 -17.50 16.35 20.52
N PRO A 224 -17.61 15.30 21.36
CA PRO A 224 -18.30 14.07 20.99
C PRO A 224 -19.74 14.31 20.51
N GLY A 225 -20.06 13.81 19.31
CA GLY A 225 -21.41 13.91 18.72
C GLY A 225 -21.78 15.29 18.18
N ARG A 226 -20.83 16.22 18.03
CA ARG A 226 -21.07 17.55 17.44
C ARG A 226 -19.97 17.92 16.44
N THR A 227 -20.36 18.51 15.32
CA THR A 227 -19.39 19.03 14.34
C THR A 227 -18.64 20.24 14.90
N VAL A 228 -17.44 20.51 14.39
CA VAL A 228 -16.66 21.72 14.70
C VAL A 228 -17.51 22.99 14.54
N THR A 229 -18.26 23.10 13.43
CA THR A 229 -19.15 24.24 13.14
C THR A 229 -20.27 24.38 14.17
N ARG A 230 -20.92 23.27 14.56
CA ARG A 230 -21.98 23.26 15.59
C ARG A 230 -21.43 23.73 16.94
N THR A 231 -20.20 23.35 17.23
CA THR A 231 -19.52 23.69 18.47
C THR A 231 -19.18 25.18 18.52
N TYR A 232 -18.65 25.75 17.44
CA TYR A 232 -18.40 27.19 17.33
C TYR A 232 -19.69 28.03 17.39
N HIS A 233 -20.76 27.59 16.74
CA HIS A 233 -22.05 28.29 16.79
C HIS A 233 -22.61 28.36 18.22
N LEU A 234 -22.62 27.23 18.94
CA LEU A 234 -23.07 27.19 20.33
C LEU A 234 -22.20 28.06 21.24
N ASN A 235 -20.88 28.01 21.05
CA ASN A 235 -19.96 28.81 21.84
C ASN A 235 -20.19 30.31 21.60
N TRP A 236 -20.39 30.72 20.35
CA TRP A 236 -20.77 32.09 20.00
C TRP A 236 -22.10 32.50 20.64
N THR A 237 -23.13 31.65 20.67
CA THR A 237 -24.41 31.96 21.33
C THR A 237 -24.22 32.22 22.82
N PHE A 238 -23.45 31.38 23.52
CA PHE A 238 -23.16 31.59 24.95
C PHE A 238 -22.39 32.88 25.20
N ILE A 239 -21.43 33.23 24.33
CA ILE A 239 -20.70 34.50 24.40
C ILE A 239 -21.68 35.68 24.25
N VAL A 240 -22.56 35.65 23.25
CA VAL A 240 -23.53 36.72 23.02
C VAL A 240 -24.48 36.85 24.20
N ASP A 241 -25.03 35.75 24.71
CA ASP A 241 -25.93 35.78 25.87
C ASP A 241 -25.24 36.34 27.12
N THR A 242 -23.98 35.97 27.34
CA THR A 242 -23.17 36.49 28.46
C THR A 242 -22.94 37.99 28.32
N VAL A 243 -22.50 38.46 27.14
CA VAL A 243 -22.22 39.88 26.91
C VAL A 243 -23.51 40.71 26.92
N MET A 244 -24.59 40.21 26.33
CA MET A 244 -25.91 40.86 26.33
C MET A 244 -26.54 40.90 27.73
N GLY A 245 -26.20 39.96 28.62
CA GLY A 245 -26.60 40.01 30.03
C GLY A 245 -26.13 41.27 30.75
N HIS A 246 -25.00 41.84 30.33
CA HIS A 246 -24.42 43.08 30.87
C HIS A 246 -24.79 44.33 30.04
N TYR A 247 -25.72 44.20 29.08
CA TYR A 247 -26.07 45.28 28.16
C TYR A 247 -26.50 46.58 28.87
N PHE A 248 -27.26 46.48 29.96
CA PHE A 248 -27.76 47.66 30.69
C PHE A 248 -26.71 48.35 31.56
N GLU A 249 -25.55 47.73 31.77
CA GLU A 249 -24.45 48.26 32.60
C GLU A 249 -23.45 49.09 31.78
N LEU A 250 -23.55 49.07 30.45
CA LEU A 250 -22.65 49.79 29.54
C LEU A 250 -23.07 51.27 29.37
N PRO A 251 -22.11 52.22 29.35
CA PRO A 251 -22.37 53.63 29.01
C PRO A 251 -23.07 53.78 27.66
N ASP A 252 -23.96 54.77 27.53
CA ASP A 252 -24.76 54.95 26.31
C ASP A 252 -23.95 55.45 25.10
N GLU A 253 -22.86 56.17 25.34
CA GLU A 253 -21.93 56.57 24.28
C GLU A 253 -21.11 55.35 23.82
N ASN A 254 -21.21 55.00 22.53
CA ASN A 254 -20.52 53.85 21.90
C ASN A 254 -20.86 52.46 22.45
N LYS A 255 -22.05 52.31 23.03
CA LYS A 255 -22.56 51.05 23.59
C LYS A 255 -22.47 49.87 22.61
N GLU A 256 -22.88 50.10 21.36
CA GLU A 256 -22.87 49.08 20.30
C GLU A 256 -21.44 48.65 19.91
N ALA A 257 -20.53 49.62 19.74
CA ALA A 257 -19.14 49.32 19.43
C ALA A 257 -18.44 48.57 20.57
N THR A 258 -18.69 48.97 21.81
CA THR A 258 -18.15 48.32 23.02
C THR A 258 -18.62 46.86 23.11
N LEU A 259 -19.90 46.63 22.85
CA LEU A 259 -20.50 45.31 22.89
C LEU A 259 -19.97 44.39 21.77
N LEU A 260 -19.86 44.91 20.55
CA LEU A 260 -19.26 44.20 19.42
C LEU A 260 -17.78 43.86 19.67
N MET A 261 -17.04 44.76 20.31
CA MET A 261 -15.64 44.55 20.67
C MET A 261 -15.49 43.44 21.72
N GLN A 262 -16.35 43.41 22.74
CA GLN A 262 -16.37 42.33 23.74
C GLN A 262 -16.72 40.97 23.12
N ILE A 263 -17.72 40.91 22.24
CA ILE A 263 -18.09 39.68 21.53
C ILE A 263 -16.92 39.21 20.65
N ALA A 264 -16.32 40.09 19.86
CA ALA A 264 -15.20 39.74 18.99
C ALA A 264 -13.98 39.23 19.80
N ALA A 265 -13.67 39.87 20.92
CA ALA A 265 -12.58 39.48 21.82
C ALA A 265 -12.81 38.10 22.45
N MET A 266 -14.01 37.84 22.97
CA MET A 266 -14.36 36.54 23.55
C MET A 266 -14.40 35.43 22.50
N CYS A 267 -14.86 35.73 21.27
CA CYS A 267 -14.82 34.77 20.18
C CYS A 267 -13.38 34.38 19.79
N LEU A 268 -12.47 35.36 19.79
CA LEU A 268 -11.04 35.13 19.55
C LEU A 268 -10.40 34.30 20.66
N ASP A 269 -10.69 34.61 21.93
CA ASP A 269 -10.21 33.85 23.10
C ASP A 269 -10.65 32.38 23.05
N GLN A 270 -11.90 32.15 22.65
CA GLN A 270 -12.48 30.82 22.53
C GLN A 270 -12.11 30.08 21.22
N GLY A 271 -11.20 30.65 20.42
CA GLY A 271 -10.70 30.02 19.20
C GLY A 271 -11.72 29.91 18.07
N ILE A 272 -12.76 30.75 18.07
CA ILE A 272 -13.74 30.80 16.97
C ILE A 272 -13.11 31.56 15.79
N PRO A 273 -13.04 30.98 14.58
CA PRO A 273 -12.47 31.65 13.43
C PRO A 273 -13.19 32.97 13.10
N GLN A 274 -12.42 34.00 12.72
CA GLN A 274 -12.93 35.35 12.44
C GLN A 274 -14.15 35.34 11.49
N ALA A 275 -14.05 34.60 10.39
CA ALA A 275 -15.11 34.51 9.40
C ALA A 275 -16.41 33.95 9.99
N HIS A 276 -16.29 32.98 10.91
CA HIS A 276 -17.42 32.33 11.57
C HIS A 276 -18.05 33.25 12.63
N ALA A 277 -17.24 33.83 13.52
CA ALA A 277 -17.73 34.74 14.55
C ALA A 277 -18.36 36.01 13.96
N LYS A 278 -17.69 36.63 12.97
CA LYS A 278 -18.21 37.77 12.22
C LYS A 278 -19.52 37.42 11.50
N GLY A 279 -19.56 36.25 10.85
CA GLY A 279 -20.75 35.77 10.13
C GLY A 279 -21.97 35.62 11.04
N LEU A 280 -21.81 35.02 12.22
CA LEU A 280 -22.89 34.89 13.20
C LEU A 280 -23.35 36.24 13.75
N THR A 281 -22.41 37.16 14.03
CA THR A 281 -22.73 38.52 14.49
C THR A 281 -23.50 39.33 13.45
N LEU A 282 -23.15 39.22 12.16
CA LEU A 282 -23.88 39.85 11.07
C LEU A 282 -25.29 39.26 10.85
N LEU A 283 -25.52 38.02 11.25
CA LEU A 283 -26.83 37.36 11.20
C LEU A 283 -27.70 37.63 12.43
N HIS A 284 -27.14 38.17 13.52
CA HIS A 284 -27.88 38.42 14.74
C HIS A 284 -28.77 39.67 14.62
N PRO A 285 -30.07 39.57 14.95
CA PRO A 285 -31.06 40.63 14.66
C PRO A 285 -30.81 41.96 15.39
N VAL A 286 -30.00 41.96 16.46
CA VAL A 286 -29.70 43.16 17.26
C VAL A 286 -28.28 43.69 17.02
N LEU A 287 -27.34 42.83 16.63
CA LEU A 287 -25.90 43.18 16.56
C LEU A 287 -25.46 43.65 15.17
N ASN A 288 -26.35 43.62 14.19
CA ASN A 288 -26.04 43.88 12.78
C ASN A 288 -26.55 45.23 12.28
N ARG A 289 -26.82 46.19 13.17
CA ARG A 289 -27.39 47.50 12.80
C ARG A 289 -26.44 48.29 11.90
N ASP A 290 -25.15 48.28 12.20
CA ASP A 290 -24.09 48.78 11.32
C ASP A 290 -23.14 47.65 10.90
N LYS A 291 -23.33 47.16 9.68
CA LYS A 291 -22.51 46.08 9.09
C LYS A 291 -21.05 46.50 8.90
N GLN A 292 -20.77 47.76 8.57
CA GLN A 292 -19.40 48.24 8.39
C GLN A 292 -18.68 48.33 9.74
N LEU A 293 -19.39 48.70 10.80
CA LEU A 293 -18.86 48.70 12.16
C LEU A 293 -18.50 47.27 12.63
N VAL A 294 -19.38 46.29 12.40
CA VAL A 294 -19.11 44.87 12.70
C VAL A 294 -17.87 44.38 11.94
N GLU A 295 -17.78 44.66 10.63
CA GLU A 295 -16.62 44.25 9.83
C GLU A 295 -15.32 44.87 10.33
N LYS A 296 -15.29 46.18 10.58
CA LYS A 296 -14.10 46.88 11.08
C LYS A 296 -13.67 46.40 12.45
N ILE A 297 -14.61 46.20 13.38
CA ILE A 297 -14.29 45.75 14.75
C ILE A 297 -13.72 44.33 14.71
N PHE A 298 -14.37 43.39 14.01
CA PHE A 298 -13.87 42.02 13.89
C PHE A 298 -12.55 41.97 13.12
N GLN A 299 -12.31 42.87 12.17
CA GLN A 299 -11.03 42.98 11.47
C GLN A 299 -9.92 43.54 12.34
N CYS A 300 -10.22 44.54 13.17
CA CYS A 300 -9.29 45.12 14.15
C CYS A 300 -8.88 44.06 15.18
N VAL A 301 -9.87 43.46 15.86
CA VAL A 301 -9.64 42.49 16.95
C VAL A 301 -8.91 41.22 16.48
N TYR A 302 -9.15 40.76 15.26
CA TYR A 302 -8.47 39.59 14.70
C TYR A 302 -7.18 39.92 13.92
N SER A 303 -6.75 41.18 13.86
CA SER A 303 -5.50 41.55 13.16
C SER A 303 -4.25 41.01 13.89
N VAL A 304 -3.31 40.42 13.16
CA VAL A 304 -2.17 39.64 13.71
C VAL A 304 -1.25 40.46 14.63
N LEU A 305 -1.08 41.77 14.37
CA LEU A 305 -0.20 42.65 15.14
C LEU A 305 -0.79 43.08 16.49
N GLU A 306 -2.12 43.16 16.62
CA GLU A 306 -2.80 43.52 17.87
C GLU A 306 -3.11 42.30 18.75
N GLN A 307 -2.95 41.08 18.21
CA GLN A 307 -3.22 39.83 18.94
C GLN A 307 -2.19 39.52 20.03
N GLU A 308 -0.90 39.83 19.84
CA GLU A 308 0.14 39.55 20.84
C GLU A 308 0.01 40.48 22.06
N ASP A 309 -0.11 41.79 21.82
CA ASP A 309 -0.34 42.79 22.87
C ASP A 309 -1.68 42.58 23.60
N PHE A 310 -2.76 42.22 22.88
CA PHE A 310 -4.05 41.91 23.50
C PHE A 310 -3.98 40.64 24.37
N ARG A 311 -3.27 39.59 23.90
CA ARG A 311 -3.07 38.34 24.65
C ARG A 311 -2.24 38.54 25.90
N GLU A 312 -1.16 39.31 25.82
CA GLU A 312 -0.33 39.66 26.98
C GLU A 312 -1.10 40.51 28.00
N LYS A 313 -1.82 41.54 27.52
CA LYS A 313 -2.58 42.46 28.39
C LYS A 313 -3.78 41.80 29.10
N HIS A 314 -4.42 40.81 28.46
CA HIS A 314 -5.60 40.12 29.01
C HIS A 314 -5.31 38.72 29.56
N LYS A 315 -4.03 38.28 29.58
CA LYS A 315 -3.61 36.94 30.03
C LYS A 315 -4.36 35.80 29.33
N ILE A 316 -4.66 35.99 28.06
CA ILE A 316 -5.32 35.00 27.22
C ILE A 316 -4.26 34.03 26.71
N HIS A 317 -4.41 32.75 27.06
CA HIS A 317 -3.51 31.67 26.67
C HIS A 317 -4.23 30.74 25.69
N PRO A 318 -4.06 30.91 24.36
CA PRO A 318 -4.60 29.98 23.38
C PRO A 318 -4.16 28.55 23.70
N LEU A 319 -5.04 27.58 23.51
CA LEU A 319 -4.78 26.16 23.82
C LEU A 319 -4.56 25.87 25.32
N ARG A 320 -4.88 26.78 26.26
CA ARG A 320 -4.79 26.51 27.71
C ARG A 320 -5.57 25.26 28.16
N SER A 321 -6.66 24.94 27.46
CA SER A 321 -7.46 23.73 27.70
C SER A 321 -6.79 22.46 27.16
N VAL A 322 -5.83 22.59 26.24
CA VAL A 322 -5.05 21.50 25.69
C VAL A 322 -3.86 21.25 26.62
N PRO A 323 -3.67 20.02 27.12
CA PRO A 323 -2.49 19.70 27.93
C PRO A 323 -1.20 20.07 27.21
N GLU A 324 -0.23 20.63 27.95
CA GLU A 324 1.07 21.03 27.39
C GLU A 324 1.74 19.88 26.62
N GLU A 325 1.63 18.64 27.12
CA GLU A 325 2.15 17.45 26.43
C GLU A 325 1.55 17.25 25.03
N THR A 326 0.25 17.55 24.86
CA THR A 326 -0.47 17.43 23.59
C THR A 326 -0.07 18.54 22.63
N ILE A 327 0.11 19.78 23.13
CA ILE A 327 0.62 20.89 22.33
C ILE A 327 2.03 20.58 21.82
N GLN A 328 2.89 20.04 22.68
CA GLN A 328 4.25 19.63 22.29
C GLN A 328 4.21 18.49 21.26
N ALA A 329 3.30 17.52 21.38
CA ALA A 329 3.13 16.45 20.40
C ALA A 329 2.69 16.99 19.02
N MET A 330 1.72 17.90 18.97
CA MET A 330 1.28 18.54 17.72
C MET A 330 2.41 19.34 17.06
N LYS A 331 3.16 20.12 17.84
CA LYS A 331 4.32 20.86 17.32
C LYS A 331 5.42 19.93 16.79
N THR A 332 5.63 18.80 17.48
CA THR A 332 6.59 17.76 17.06
C THR A 332 6.19 17.17 15.70
N GLU A 333 4.92 16.81 15.54
CA GLU A 333 4.38 16.26 14.29
C GLU A 333 4.49 17.27 13.13
N ILE A 334 4.15 18.54 13.37
CA ILE A 334 4.30 19.61 12.38
C ILE A 334 5.75 19.77 11.96
N PHE A 335 6.70 19.81 12.91
CA PHE A 335 8.11 19.93 12.59
C PHE A 335 8.60 18.73 11.76
N LEU A 336 8.28 17.50 12.17
CA LEU A 336 8.75 16.30 11.46
C LEU A 336 8.19 16.25 10.04
N SER A 337 6.88 16.44 9.89
CA SER A 337 6.21 16.39 8.59
C SER A 337 6.55 17.57 7.68
N SER A 338 6.93 18.73 8.22
CA SER A 338 7.32 19.89 7.40
C SER A 338 8.76 19.79 6.89
N ASN A 339 9.66 19.14 7.63
CA ASN A 339 11.08 19.11 7.31
C ASN A 339 11.53 17.79 6.67
N PHE A 340 10.86 16.68 6.95
CA PHE A 340 11.32 15.34 6.56
C PHE A 340 10.22 14.52 5.88
N ASP A 341 10.62 13.73 4.89
CA ASP A 341 9.91 12.52 4.47
C ASP A 341 10.44 11.35 5.30
N MET A 342 9.55 10.55 5.88
CA MET A 342 9.95 9.39 6.69
C MET A 342 9.20 8.15 6.24
N ARG A 343 9.91 7.01 6.21
CA ARG A 343 9.34 5.70 5.88
C ARG A 343 10.01 4.61 6.70
N LYS A 344 9.38 3.45 6.85
CA LYS A 344 9.94 2.29 7.54
C LYS A 344 10.20 1.17 6.54
N ASN A 345 11.48 0.86 6.33
CA ASN A 345 11.89 -0.22 5.43
C ASN A 345 11.53 -1.57 6.05
N LEU A 346 10.66 -2.33 5.37
CA LEU A 346 10.12 -3.58 5.88
C LEU A 346 11.14 -4.72 5.92
N LEU A 347 12.17 -4.68 5.07
CA LEU A 347 13.22 -5.70 5.06
C LEU A 347 14.22 -5.47 6.20
N THR A 348 14.75 -4.25 6.32
CA THR A 348 15.73 -3.95 7.38
C THR A 348 15.07 -3.72 8.74
N GLY A 349 13.78 -3.38 8.77
CA GLY A 349 13.07 -2.95 9.97
C GLY A 349 13.44 -1.54 10.45
N VAL A 350 14.32 -0.85 9.72
CA VAL A 350 14.89 0.46 10.09
C VAL A 350 14.03 1.58 9.50
N ALA A 351 13.78 2.63 10.29
CA ALA A 351 13.19 3.86 9.79
C ALA A 351 14.22 4.62 8.93
N GLU A 352 13.77 5.16 7.82
CA GLU A 352 14.56 5.94 6.88
C GLU A 352 13.94 7.34 6.76
N TYR A 353 14.79 8.33 6.48
CA TYR A 353 14.37 9.71 6.31
C TYR A 353 15.05 10.36 5.11
N ARG A 354 14.43 11.45 4.64
CA ARG A 354 14.97 12.38 3.65
C ARG A 354 14.53 13.78 4.05
N GLU A 355 15.39 14.77 3.85
CA GLU A 355 15.01 16.18 4.02
C GLU A 355 14.22 16.67 2.80
N LYS A 356 13.06 17.29 3.02
CA LYS A 356 12.16 17.73 1.94
C LYS A 356 12.78 18.77 1.02
N PHE A 357 13.63 19.63 1.57
CA PHE A 357 14.23 20.78 0.87
C PHE A 357 15.74 20.62 0.65
N SER A 358 16.27 19.39 0.74
CA SER A 358 17.69 19.11 0.49
C SER A 358 17.93 18.74 -0.97
N ASP A 359 19.12 19.04 -1.49
CA ASP A 359 19.54 18.59 -2.83
C ASP A 359 19.68 17.06 -2.90
N ASP A 360 19.97 16.39 -1.79
CA ASP A 360 20.07 14.93 -1.71
C ASP A 360 18.71 14.30 -1.42
N GLN A 361 18.03 13.87 -2.48
CA GLN A 361 16.69 13.26 -2.43
C GLN A 361 16.70 11.76 -2.09
N ARG A 362 17.83 11.20 -1.65
CA ARG A 362 17.93 9.79 -1.25
C ARG A 362 17.51 9.58 0.19
N PHE A 363 16.78 8.50 0.44
CA PHE A 363 16.47 8.04 1.79
C PHE A 363 17.72 7.50 2.48
N LYS A 364 17.90 7.88 3.74
CA LYS A 364 19.02 7.47 4.60
C LYS A 364 18.49 6.83 5.87
N PRO A 365 19.22 5.88 6.47
CA PRO A 365 18.80 5.28 7.74
C PRO A 365 18.73 6.35 8.83
N LEU A 366 17.67 6.29 9.64
CA LEU A 366 17.45 7.18 10.77
C LEU A 366 18.23 6.67 11.99
N THR A 367 19.55 6.91 11.96
CA THR A 367 20.50 6.55 13.03
C THR A 367 20.24 7.35 14.31
N GLU A 368 20.82 6.90 15.42
CA GLU A 368 20.77 7.64 16.69
C GLU A 368 21.41 9.03 16.56
N GLU A 369 22.53 9.15 15.83
CA GLU A 369 23.19 10.44 15.56
C GLU A 369 22.26 11.41 14.83
N VAL A 370 21.56 10.94 13.78
CA VAL A 370 20.59 11.77 13.05
C VAL A 370 19.42 12.16 13.95
N ARG A 371 18.93 11.24 14.80
CA ARG A 371 17.86 11.56 15.75
C ARG A 371 18.31 12.66 16.70
N ASN A 372 19.54 12.60 17.21
CA ASN A 372 20.11 13.63 18.07
C ASN A 372 20.22 14.98 17.35
N ASP A 373 20.63 15.00 16.08
CA ASP A 373 20.65 16.22 15.28
C ASP A 373 19.23 16.81 15.08
N MET A 374 18.24 15.96 14.79
CA MET A 374 16.84 16.39 14.72
C MET A 374 16.35 16.96 16.07
N THR A 375 16.75 16.34 17.19
CA THR A 375 16.47 16.84 18.55
C THR A 375 17.06 18.21 18.79
N LEU A 376 18.33 18.43 18.42
CA LEU A 376 18.98 19.73 18.58
C LEU A 376 18.26 20.81 17.77
N ARG A 377 17.97 20.57 16.49
CA ARG A 377 17.23 21.51 15.63
C ARG A 377 15.83 21.83 16.17
N ALA A 378 15.11 20.83 16.65
CA ALA A 378 13.80 21.02 17.25
C ALA A 378 13.87 21.87 18.53
N THR A 379 14.90 21.64 19.35
CA THR A 379 15.15 22.37 20.60
C THR A 379 15.50 23.84 20.32
N GLU A 380 16.32 24.12 19.29
CA GLU A 380 16.64 25.48 18.83
C GLU A 380 15.39 26.26 18.41
N LEU A 381 14.38 25.58 17.87
CA LEU A 381 13.07 26.15 17.52
C LEU A 381 12.09 26.21 18.71
N GLY A 382 12.54 25.93 19.93
CA GLY A 382 11.77 26.06 21.16
C GLY A 382 10.86 24.86 21.50
N LEU A 383 11.05 23.70 20.87
CA LEU A 383 10.32 22.47 21.18
C LEU A 383 10.92 21.79 22.43
N LYS A 384 10.13 21.67 23.51
CA LYS A 384 10.58 21.10 24.79
C LYS A 384 10.06 19.66 24.95
N GLY A 385 10.88 18.74 25.47
CA GLY A 385 10.46 17.37 25.79
C GLY A 385 10.39 16.41 24.58
N TRP A 386 11.23 16.68 23.58
CA TRP A 386 11.25 16.08 22.24
C TRP A 386 11.47 14.55 22.19
N ASP A 387 12.39 13.99 22.98
CA ASP A 387 12.91 12.62 22.74
C ASP A 387 11.89 11.49 22.91
N ARG A 388 10.93 11.62 23.84
CA ARG A 388 9.94 10.56 24.09
C ARG A 388 8.88 10.50 23.00
N ASN A 389 8.51 11.65 22.43
CA ASN A 389 7.42 11.75 21.47
C ASN A 389 7.87 11.39 20.06
N VAL A 390 9.13 11.66 19.71
CA VAL A 390 9.69 11.29 18.40
C VAL A 390 9.86 9.78 18.26
N ASN A 391 10.41 9.09 19.27
CA ASN A 391 10.50 7.63 19.21
C ASN A 391 9.11 6.99 19.10
N ARG A 392 8.11 7.51 19.83
CA ARG A 392 6.72 7.07 19.67
C ARG A 392 6.16 7.33 18.28
N PHE A 393 6.46 8.49 17.69
CA PHE A 393 6.05 8.83 16.34
C PHE A 393 6.71 7.91 15.30
N ILE A 394 8.03 7.70 15.42
CA ILE A 394 8.82 6.86 14.50
C ILE A 394 8.37 5.40 14.56
N ASP A 395 8.11 4.90 15.76
CA ASP A 395 7.69 3.52 15.96
C ASP A 395 6.18 3.32 15.81
N SER A 396 5.42 4.38 15.51
CA SER A 396 3.98 4.30 15.28
C SER A 396 3.63 3.86 13.85
N THR A 397 2.37 3.51 13.66
CA THR A 397 1.78 3.24 12.33
C THR A 397 1.60 4.51 11.48
N ARG A 398 2.03 5.69 11.96
CA ARG A 398 1.96 6.95 11.19
C ARG A 398 3.08 7.09 10.17
N ILE A 399 4.21 6.39 10.35
CA ILE A 399 5.25 6.32 9.32
C ILE A 399 4.83 5.31 8.25
N GLU A 400 4.96 5.72 6.99
CA GLU A 400 4.67 4.88 5.83
C GLU A 400 5.54 3.62 5.83
N GLN A 401 4.92 2.46 5.59
CA GLN A 401 5.67 1.20 5.43
C GLN A 401 6.18 1.08 4.00
N TYR A 402 7.46 0.83 3.85
CA TYR A 402 8.15 0.75 2.56
C TYR A 402 8.68 -0.65 2.31
N ASP A 403 8.11 -1.34 1.31
CA ASP A 403 8.64 -2.59 0.77
C ASP A 403 9.55 -2.27 -0.42
N PRO A 404 10.89 -2.26 -0.25
CA PRO A 404 11.83 -1.91 -1.31
C PRO A 404 11.73 -2.82 -2.54
N ILE A 405 11.48 -4.12 -2.34
CA ILE A 405 11.43 -5.08 -3.44
C ILE A 405 10.14 -4.87 -4.22
N ASN A 406 8.99 -4.90 -3.55
CA ASN A 406 7.70 -4.74 -4.23
C ASN A 406 7.58 -3.36 -4.88
N THR A 407 8.06 -2.29 -4.22
CA THR A 407 8.06 -0.94 -4.82
C THR A 407 8.92 -0.86 -6.08
N TRP A 408 10.02 -1.61 -6.15
CA TRP A 408 10.85 -1.70 -7.36
C TRP A 408 10.14 -2.53 -8.45
N LEU A 409 9.59 -3.69 -8.08
CA LEU A 409 8.84 -4.55 -8.99
C LEU A 409 7.60 -3.87 -9.59
N ASP A 410 6.92 -3.01 -8.83
CA ASP A 410 5.71 -2.27 -9.26
C ASP A 410 6.02 -1.17 -10.30
N LYS A 411 7.29 -0.78 -10.42
CA LYS A 411 7.74 0.24 -11.39
C LYS A 411 8.28 -0.35 -12.68
N LEU A 412 8.34 -1.68 -12.77
CA LEU A 412 8.89 -2.35 -13.93
C LEU A 412 8.02 -2.12 -15.18
N PRO A 413 8.65 -2.03 -16.36
CA PRO A 413 7.91 -2.02 -17.62
C PRO A 413 7.26 -3.39 -17.88
N GLU A 414 6.36 -3.45 -18.86
CA GLU A 414 5.91 -4.73 -19.39
C GLU A 414 7.08 -5.48 -20.04
N TRP A 415 7.06 -6.82 -19.92
CA TRP A 415 8.05 -7.66 -20.57
C TRP A 415 7.95 -7.53 -22.09
N ASP A 416 9.08 -7.27 -22.74
CA ASP A 416 9.17 -7.02 -24.18
C ASP A 416 9.12 -8.30 -25.06
N GLY A 417 9.07 -9.49 -24.45
CA GLY A 417 9.05 -10.78 -25.13
C GLY A 417 10.42 -11.42 -25.36
N HIS A 418 11.52 -10.76 -25.00
CA HIS A 418 12.89 -11.28 -25.14
C HIS A 418 13.34 -12.12 -23.94
N ASP A 419 14.09 -13.20 -24.17
CA ASP A 419 14.47 -14.16 -23.12
C ASP A 419 15.75 -13.77 -22.37
N TYR A 420 15.64 -12.74 -21.53
CA TYR A 420 16.72 -12.23 -20.67
C TYR A 420 17.21 -13.25 -19.63
N ILE A 421 16.36 -14.16 -19.16
CA ILE A 421 16.75 -15.23 -18.24
C ILE A 421 17.74 -16.19 -18.91
N SER A 422 17.48 -16.56 -20.17
CA SER A 422 18.42 -17.40 -20.94
C SER A 422 19.74 -16.67 -21.20
N GLU A 423 19.72 -15.35 -21.45
CA GLU A 423 20.96 -14.55 -21.55
C GLU A 423 21.75 -14.53 -20.24
N LEU A 424 21.06 -14.36 -19.10
CA LEU A 424 21.69 -14.43 -17.78
C LEU A 424 22.32 -15.82 -17.56
N ALA A 425 21.63 -16.90 -17.96
CA ALA A 425 22.16 -18.26 -17.86
C ALA A 425 23.41 -18.44 -18.71
N ALA A 426 23.43 -17.90 -19.93
CA ALA A 426 24.55 -18.00 -20.87
C ALA A 426 25.84 -17.31 -20.37
N ARG A 427 25.75 -16.40 -19.40
CA ARG A 427 26.93 -15.78 -18.76
C ARG A 427 27.77 -16.77 -17.95
N VAL A 428 27.19 -17.89 -17.53
CA VAL A 428 27.87 -18.97 -16.81
C VAL A 428 28.33 -20.03 -17.82
N PRO A 429 29.64 -20.16 -18.12
CA PRO A 429 30.11 -21.18 -19.05
C PRO A 429 30.02 -22.56 -18.40
N THR A 430 29.07 -23.38 -18.85
CA THR A 430 28.81 -24.71 -18.32
C THR A 430 28.47 -25.71 -19.44
N SER A 431 28.76 -26.99 -19.21
CA SER A 431 28.34 -28.11 -20.05
C SER A 431 27.01 -28.72 -19.61
N GLN A 432 26.36 -28.22 -18.55
CA GLN A 432 25.06 -28.72 -18.09
C GLN A 432 23.93 -28.19 -18.98
N PRO A 433 23.22 -29.06 -19.73
CA PRO A 433 22.23 -28.63 -20.72
C PRO A 433 20.97 -28.03 -20.09
N HIS A 434 20.59 -28.45 -18.88
CA HIS A 434 19.38 -27.99 -18.20
C HIS A 434 19.59 -26.72 -17.35
N TRP A 435 20.80 -26.15 -17.31
CA TRP A 435 21.11 -24.95 -16.51
C TRP A 435 20.15 -23.77 -16.78
N PRO A 436 19.88 -23.36 -18.04
CA PRO A 436 18.94 -22.26 -18.30
C PRO A 436 17.53 -22.50 -17.75
N LYS A 437 17.04 -23.75 -17.87
CA LYS A 437 15.74 -24.16 -17.33
C LYS A 437 15.69 -24.05 -15.81
N TYR A 438 16.72 -24.54 -15.13
CA TYR A 438 16.79 -24.47 -13.67
C TYR A 438 16.93 -23.04 -13.15
N LEU A 439 17.71 -22.20 -13.84
CA LEU A 439 17.82 -20.78 -13.51
C LEU A 439 16.48 -20.06 -13.68
N LYS A 440 15.73 -20.37 -14.74
CA LYS A 440 14.37 -19.85 -14.95
C LYS A 440 13.43 -20.21 -13.81
N PHE A 441 13.39 -21.48 -13.41
CA PHE A 441 12.56 -21.93 -12.29
C PHE A 441 12.95 -21.25 -10.97
N TRP A 442 14.25 -21.20 -10.68
CA TRP A 442 14.74 -20.54 -9.48
C TRP A 442 14.44 -19.04 -9.44
N LEU A 443 14.69 -18.31 -10.53
CA LEU A 443 14.48 -16.86 -10.59
C LEU A 443 12.98 -16.51 -10.53
N THR A 444 12.14 -17.27 -11.23
CA THR A 444 10.68 -17.14 -11.16
C THR A 444 10.18 -17.45 -9.74
N GLY A 445 10.70 -18.51 -9.11
CA GLY A 445 10.39 -18.85 -7.72
C GLY A 445 10.84 -17.78 -6.72
N MET A 446 11.96 -17.11 -6.98
CA MET A 446 12.43 -15.99 -6.17
C MET A 446 11.46 -14.80 -6.25
N VAL A 447 11.04 -14.41 -7.45
CA VAL A 447 10.04 -13.34 -7.65
C VAL A 447 8.68 -13.73 -7.05
N ALA A 448 8.25 -14.97 -7.24
CA ALA A 448 7.03 -15.49 -6.64
C ALA A 448 7.08 -15.39 -5.11
N GLN A 449 8.22 -15.71 -4.50
CA GLN A 449 8.40 -15.56 -3.05
C GLN A 449 8.36 -14.09 -2.64
N TRP A 450 8.98 -13.18 -3.40
CA TRP A 450 8.91 -11.75 -3.12
C TRP A 450 7.51 -11.14 -3.26
N ARG A 451 6.64 -11.74 -4.09
CA ARG A 451 5.26 -11.27 -4.31
C ARG A 451 4.25 -11.90 -3.36
N GLU A 452 4.30 -13.22 -3.16
CA GLU A 452 3.25 -14.00 -2.47
C GLU A 452 3.80 -14.98 -1.43
N SER A 453 4.91 -14.66 -0.76
CA SER A 453 5.50 -15.50 0.31
C SER A 453 4.51 -16.03 1.36
N ASP A 454 3.45 -15.28 1.66
CA ASP A 454 2.40 -15.64 2.65
C ASP A 454 1.41 -16.69 2.13
N LYS A 455 1.32 -16.87 0.81
CA LYS A 455 0.49 -17.90 0.16
C LYS A 455 1.28 -19.15 -0.20
N GLN A 456 2.62 -19.11 -0.13
CA GLN A 456 3.46 -20.24 -0.48
C GLN A 456 3.60 -21.23 0.69
N LEU A 457 3.34 -22.52 0.40
CA LEU A 457 3.46 -23.60 1.39
C LEU A 457 4.93 -23.97 1.69
N THR A 458 5.85 -23.62 0.81
CA THR A 458 7.29 -23.87 0.94
C THR A 458 8.06 -22.68 0.39
N GLY A 459 9.23 -22.36 0.94
CA GLY A 459 10.12 -21.38 0.31
C GLY A 459 10.61 -21.86 -1.06
N ASN A 460 11.30 -20.98 -1.78
CA ASN A 460 11.97 -21.32 -3.05
C ASN A 460 13.00 -22.44 -2.81
N ALA A 461 12.59 -23.68 -3.04
CA ALA A 461 13.29 -24.88 -2.59
C ALA A 461 14.48 -25.27 -3.50
N LEU A 462 14.55 -24.72 -4.72
CA LEU A 462 15.68 -24.89 -5.61
C LEU A 462 16.79 -23.90 -5.21
N THR A 463 18.03 -24.35 -5.21
CA THR A 463 19.19 -23.53 -4.85
C THR A 463 20.32 -23.81 -5.86
N PRO A 464 20.56 -22.89 -6.80
CA PRO A 464 21.72 -22.98 -7.68
C PRO A 464 23.02 -22.99 -6.87
N LEU A 465 23.92 -23.90 -7.21
CA LEU A 465 25.23 -24.05 -6.58
C LEU A 465 26.31 -23.99 -7.67
N LEU A 466 26.99 -22.86 -7.77
CA LEU A 466 28.05 -22.65 -8.75
C LEU A 466 29.36 -23.23 -8.23
N ILE A 467 29.91 -24.19 -8.98
CA ILE A 467 31.09 -24.98 -8.63
C ILE A 467 32.18 -24.67 -9.65
N GLY A 468 33.31 -24.14 -9.21
CA GLY A 468 34.42 -23.89 -10.14
C GLY A 468 35.63 -23.30 -9.45
N ARG A 469 36.72 -23.09 -10.19
CA ARG A 469 37.97 -22.56 -9.60
C ARG A 469 37.79 -21.22 -8.90
N GLN A 470 38.68 -20.90 -7.97
CA GLN A 470 38.75 -19.59 -7.35
C GLN A 470 38.99 -18.51 -8.42
N GLY A 471 38.39 -17.33 -8.25
CA GLY A 471 38.58 -16.19 -9.16
C GLY A 471 37.82 -16.28 -10.50
N CYS A 472 37.01 -17.31 -10.76
CA CYS A 472 36.20 -17.37 -11.99
C CYS A 472 34.93 -16.48 -12.00
N GLY A 473 34.72 -15.66 -10.97
CA GLY A 473 33.66 -14.65 -10.94
C GLY A 473 32.33 -15.06 -10.29
N LYS A 474 32.22 -16.27 -9.69
CA LYS A 474 30.96 -16.79 -9.12
C LYS A 474 30.27 -15.86 -8.13
N THR A 475 30.97 -15.42 -7.10
CA THR A 475 30.41 -14.54 -6.06
C THR A 475 29.99 -13.18 -6.64
N ARG A 476 30.74 -12.66 -7.61
CA ARG A 476 30.41 -11.39 -8.29
C ARG A 476 29.18 -11.54 -9.19
N PHE A 477 29.05 -12.68 -9.87
CA PHE A 477 27.86 -13.04 -10.64
C PHE A 477 26.62 -13.09 -9.75
N CYS A 478 26.68 -13.76 -8.60
CA CYS A 478 25.55 -13.82 -7.65
C CYS A 478 25.08 -12.42 -7.23
N LYS A 479 26.02 -11.48 -7.01
CA LYS A 479 25.71 -10.11 -6.60
C LYS A 479 25.04 -9.28 -7.72
N ILE A 480 25.45 -9.45 -8.98
CA ILE A 480 24.89 -8.68 -10.10
C ILE A 480 23.51 -9.18 -10.55
N ILE A 481 23.04 -10.34 -10.08
CA ILE A 481 21.66 -10.80 -10.31
C ILE A 481 20.67 -9.75 -9.78
N LEU A 482 20.97 -9.11 -8.65
CA LEU A 482 20.16 -8.03 -8.12
C LEU A 482 20.48 -6.69 -8.81
N PRO A 483 19.43 -5.90 -9.14
CA PRO A 483 19.61 -4.54 -9.65
C PRO A 483 20.33 -3.66 -8.62
N PRO A 484 21.03 -2.59 -9.06
CA PRO A 484 21.77 -1.69 -8.17
C PRO A 484 20.99 -1.23 -6.93
N GLU A 485 19.70 -0.93 -7.09
CA GLU A 485 18.79 -0.46 -6.04
C GLU A 485 18.49 -1.50 -4.96
N LEU A 486 18.64 -2.80 -5.28
CA LEU A 486 18.35 -3.90 -4.36
C LEU A 486 19.61 -4.60 -3.83
N ARG A 487 20.81 -4.14 -4.20
CA ARG A 487 22.08 -4.79 -3.80
C ARG A 487 22.36 -4.74 -2.31
N ASP A 488 21.80 -3.77 -1.59
CA ASP A 488 21.91 -3.70 -0.14
C ASP A 488 21.16 -4.86 0.55
N TYR A 489 20.25 -5.53 -0.17
CA TYR A 489 19.55 -6.73 0.28
C TYR A 489 20.21 -8.03 -0.21
N TYR A 490 21.47 -7.98 -0.64
CA TYR A 490 22.32 -9.15 -0.86
C TYR A 490 23.18 -9.44 0.37
N ASN A 491 23.28 -10.71 0.77
CA ASN A 491 24.19 -11.12 1.83
C ASN A 491 24.96 -12.40 1.45
N ASP A 492 26.25 -12.45 1.75
CA ASP A 492 27.12 -13.62 1.54
C ASP A 492 27.66 -14.22 2.86
N LYS A 493 27.22 -13.68 4.01
CA LYS A 493 27.67 -14.11 5.34
C LYS A 493 26.49 -14.59 6.18
N LEU A 494 26.39 -15.91 6.35
CA LEU A 494 25.41 -16.53 7.24
C LEU A 494 26.05 -16.94 8.57
N ASN A 495 25.50 -16.44 9.68
CA ASN A 495 25.90 -16.86 11.02
C ASN A 495 25.05 -18.03 11.51
N PHE A 496 25.53 -19.26 11.33
CA PHE A 496 24.83 -20.47 11.77
C PHE A 496 24.85 -20.71 13.30
N LYS A 497 25.53 -19.87 14.09
CA LYS A 497 25.60 -20.05 15.54
C LYS A 497 24.35 -19.57 16.27
N ASN A 498 23.58 -18.68 15.66
CA ASN A 498 22.45 -18.02 16.30
C ASN A 498 21.20 -18.15 15.43
N GLU A 499 20.19 -18.85 15.94
CA GLU A 499 18.90 -19.03 15.27
C GLU A 499 18.20 -17.68 14.99
N PHE A 500 18.37 -16.70 15.87
CA PHE A 500 17.80 -15.37 15.68
C PHE A 500 18.40 -14.67 14.44
N ASP A 501 19.72 -14.71 14.28
CA ASP A 501 20.40 -14.10 13.12
C ASP A 501 19.98 -14.76 11.81
N LEU A 502 19.77 -16.09 11.83
CA LEU A 502 19.28 -16.84 10.67
C LEU A 502 17.84 -16.46 10.30
N ASN A 503 16.97 -16.29 11.30
CA ASN A 503 15.59 -15.85 11.07
C ASN A 503 15.55 -14.41 10.51
N ILE A 504 16.36 -13.50 11.03
CA ILE A 504 16.51 -12.14 10.48
C ILE A 504 17.02 -12.19 9.04
N ALA A 505 18.00 -13.07 8.76
CA ALA A 505 18.53 -13.22 7.42
C ALA A 505 17.45 -13.64 6.40
N LEU A 506 16.46 -14.44 6.81
CA LEU A 506 15.34 -14.84 5.94
C LEU A 506 14.33 -13.72 5.63
N THR A 507 14.25 -12.72 6.50
CA THR A 507 13.29 -11.61 6.39
C THR A 507 13.89 -10.34 5.82
N SER A 508 15.21 -10.17 5.92
CA SER A 508 15.87 -8.89 5.63
C SER A 508 16.65 -8.84 4.33
N PHE A 509 16.86 -9.99 3.67
CA PHE A 509 17.62 -10.07 2.42
C PHE A 509 16.75 -10.61 1.28
N ALA A 510 17.00 -10.12 0.07
CA ALA A 510 16.35 -10.59 -1.14
C ALA A 510 17.01 -11.88 -1.66
N LEU A 511 18.34 -11.90 -1.61
CA LEU A 511 19.20 -12.99 -2.07
C LEU A 511 20.33 -13.23 -1.08
N ILE A 512 20.47 -14.48 -0.64
CA ILE A 512 21.62 -14.92 0.16
C ILE A 512 22.50 -15.87 -0.65
N ASN A 513 23.78 -15.53 -0.77
CA ASN A 513 24.80 -16.42 -1.28
C ASN A 513 25.42 -17.23 -0.13
N ILE A 514 25.34 -18.55 -0.20
CA ILE A 514 26.02 -19.48 0.67
C ILE A 514 27.43 -19.65 0.11
N ASP A 515 28.30 -18.69 0.44
CA ASP A 515 29.69 -18.75 -0.01
C ASP A 515 30.46 -19.84 0.73
N GLU A 516 31.45 -20.41 0.04
CA GLU A 516 32.24 -21.55 0.52
C GLU A 516 31.35 -22.69 1.07
N PHE A 517 30.33 -23.07 0.29
CA PHE A 517 29.32 -24.06 0.68
C PHE A 517 29.90 -25.34 1.31
N ASP A 518 31.06 -25.80 0.82
CA ASP A 518 31.78 -26.99 1.27
C ASP A 518 32.36 -26.87 2.70
N LYS A 519 32.50 -25.68 3.26
CA LYS A 519 33.00 -25.46 4.62
C LYS A 519 31.92 -25.54 5.70
N THR A 520 30.65 -25.73 5.30
CA THR A 520 29.56 -25.89 6.26
C THR A 520 29.64 -27.25 6.96
N THR A 521 29.53 -27.25 8.29
CA THR A 521 29.57 -28.50 9.06
C THR A 521 28.30 -29.33 8.86
N ASN A 522 28.32 -30.62 9.20
CA ASN A 522 27.13 -31.48 9.14
C ASN A 522 25.93 -30.91 9.90
N SER A 523 26.16 -30.30 11.08
CA SER A 523 25.10 -29.65 11.84
C SER A 523 24.53 -28.41 11.13
N GLN A 524 25.40 -27.62 10.48
CA GLN A 524 24.98 -26.45 9.69
C GLN A 524 24.22 -26.86 8.44
N GLN A 525 24.58 -27.96 7.78
CA GLN A 525 23.87 -28.52 6.63
C GLN A 525 22.43 -28.93 6.98
N ILE A 526 22.20 -29.47 8.18
CA ILE A 526 20.84 -29.78 8.66
C ILE A 526 20.02 -28.50 8.82
N VAL A 527 20.60 -27.48 9.48
CA VAL A 527 19.95 -26.17 9.66
C VAL A 527 19.67 -25.51 8.31
N LEU A 528 20.62 -25.55 7.39
CA LEU A 528 20.47 -25.00 6.05
C LEU A 528 19.29 -25.66 5.30
N LYS A 529 19.17 -26.99 5.33
CA LYS A 529 18.03 -27.68 4.70
C LYS A 529 16.68 -27.24 5.27
N TYR A 530 16.62 -26.99 6.57
CA TYR A 530 15.45 -26.41 7.22
C TYR A 530 15.17 -25.00 6.69
N LEU A 531 16.17 -24.12 6.66
CA LEU A 531 16.04 -22.75 6.12
C LEU A 531 15.60 -22.74 4.65
N LEU A 532 16.15 -23.62 3.81
CA LEU A 532 15.74 -23.75 2.40
C LEU A 532 14.26 -24.14 2.26
N SER A 533 13.73 -24.94 3.18
CA SER A 533 12.37 -25.49 3.10
C SER A 533 11.31 -24.62 3.80
N SER A 534 11.70 -23.79 4.78
CA SER A 534 10.76 -23.04 5.64
C SER A 534 10.05 -21.90 4.90
N SER A 535 8.74 -21.96 4.73
CA SER A 535 7.93 -20.83 4.23
C SER A 535 7.67 -19.78 5.32
N ASP A 536 7.28 -20.24 6.51
CA ASP A 536 6.99 -19.40 7.67
C ASP A 536 8.27 -19.01 8.43
N VAL A 537 8.45 -17.72 8.73
CA VAL A 537 9.50 -17.25 9.63
C VAL A 537 8.86 -16.71 10.90
N LYS A 538 8.88 -17.51 11.98
CA LYS A 538 8.27 -17.16 13.26
C LYS A 538 9.34 -17.00 14.31
N PHE A 539 9.52 -15.77 14.81
CA PHE A 539 10.43 -15.54 15.92
C PHE A 539 9.94 -14.39 16.80
N ARG A 540 10.48 -14.33 18.01
CA ARG A 540 10.28 -13.22 18.94
C ARG A 540 11.41 -12.21 18.72
N PRO A 541 11.12 -10.97 18.27
CA PRO A 541 12.17 -9.96 18.13
C PRO A 541 12.79 -9.63 19.50
N PRO A 542 14.01 -9.07 19.56
CA PRO A 542 14.61 -8.62 20.80
C PRO A 542 13.67 -7.63 21.48
N TYR A 543 13.46 -7.77 22.79
CA TYR A 543 12.51 -6.97 23.58
C TYR A 543 11.01 -7.14 23.21
N GLY A 544 10.69 -8.00 22.26
CA GLY A 544 9.31 -8.38 21.94
C GLY A 544 8.70 -9.28 23.02
N LYS A 545 7.44 -9.03 23.39
CA LYS A 545 6.70 -9.87 24.35
C LYS A 545 6.10 -11.12 23.71
N THR A 546 5.87 -11.10 22.40
CA THR A 546 5.17 -12.15 21.65
C THR A 546 5.97 -12.60 20.43
N ILE A 547 5.78 -13.86 20.04
CA ILE A 547 6.26 -14.39 18.75
C ILE A 547 5.41 -13.75 17.65
N LYS A 548 6.06 -13.30 16.58
CA LYS A 548 5.39 -12.77 15.39
C LYS A 548 5.75 -13.61 14.17
N LEU A 549 4.81 -13.68 13.24
CA LEU A 549 5.07 -14.19 11.90
C LEU A 549 5.65 -13.05 11.06
N TYR A 550 6.81 -13.30 10.47
CA TYR A 550 7.47 -12.41 9.53
C TYR A 550 7.43 -13.00 8.13
N ARG A 551 7.37 -12.11 7.17
CA ARG A 551 7.41 -12.43 5.75
C ARG A 551 8.82 -12.86 5.35
N ARG A 552 8.93 -13.99 4.65
CA ARG A 552 10.20 -14.43 4.05
C ARG A 552 10.40 -13.76 2.69
N TYR A 553 11.54 -13.08 2.50
CA TYR A 553 11.95 -12.55 1.20
C TYR A 553 13.08 -13.39 0.57
N THR A 554 13.92 -14.02 1.39
CA THR A 554 15.19 -14.60 0.95
C THR A 554 15.07 -15.82 0.04
N SER A 555 15.65 -15.73 -1.16
CA SER A 555 16.07 -16.90 -1.95
C SER A 555 17.56 -17.18 -1.76
N PHE A 556 17.97 -18.42 -2.01
CA PHE A 556 19.34 -18.86 -1.81
C PHE A 556 20.03 -19.19 -3.14
N ILE A 557 21.31 -18.86 -3.20
CA ILE A 557 22.28 -19.32 -4.20
C ILE A 557 23.55 -19.74 -3.45
N GLY A 558 24.39 -20.59 -4.02
CA GLY A 558 25.63 -21.04 -3.38
C GLY A 558 26.82 -20.97 -4.32
N THR A 559 28.00 -20.80 -3.72
CA THR A 559 29.28 -20.82 -4.43
C THR A 559 30.28 -21.71 -3.71
N THR A 560 31.06 -22.48 -4.46
CA THR A 560 32.14 -23.30 -3.90
C THR A 560 33.26 -23.52 -4.90
N ASN A 561 34.47 -23.71 -4.37
CA ASN A 561 35.62 -24.14 -5.16
C ASN A 561 35.84 -25.66 -5.09
N GLN A 562 35.13 -26.35 -4.19
CA GLN A 562 35.22 -27.79 -4.04
C GLN A 562 34.41 -28.47 -5.15
N LEU A 563 35.05 -29.35 -5.91
CA LEU A 563 34.43 -30.02 -7.06
C LEU A 563 33.32 -30.98 -6.65
N LYS A 564 33.37 -31.51 -5.42
CA LYS A 564 32.37 -32.45 -4.88
C LYS A 564 31.80 -31.94 -3.55
N PRO A 565 30.92 -30.91 -3.57
CA PRO A 565 30.44 -30.26 -2.36
C PRO A 565 29.29 -30.99 -1.65
N LEU A 566 28.62 -31.94 -2.32
CA LEU A 566 27.44 -32.62 -1.74
C LEU A 566 27.85 -33.87 -0.96
N VAL A 567 27.63 -33.89 0.36
CA VAL A 567 28.02 -34.99 1.26
C VAL A 567 26.85 -35.92 1.63
N ASP A 568 25.60 -35.50 1.37
CA ASP A 568 24.39 -36.27 1.69
C ASP A 568 23.55 -36.53 0.42
N PRO A 569 23.45 -37.80 -0.04
CA PRO A 569 22.67 -38.19 -1.22
C PRO A 569 21.18 -37.78 -1.13
N THR A 570 20.59 -37.80 0.07
CA THR A 570 19.16 -37.49 0.28
C THR A 570 18.84 -35.98 0.18
N GLY A 571 19.87 -35.13 0.32
CA GLY A 571 19.75 -33.67 0.26
C GLY A 571 19.92 -33.06 -1.13
N SER A 572 20.39 -33.85 -2.11
CA SER A 572 20.79 -33.40 -3.46
C SER A 572 19.65 -32.76 -4.27
N ARG A 573 18.40 -33.16 -4.06
CA ARG A 573 17.24 -32.66 -4.84
C ARG A 573 16.96 -31.15 -4.75
N ARG A 574 17.51 -30.46 -3.74
CA ARG A 574 17.34 -29.01 -3.56
C ARG A 574 18.44 -28.19 -4.25
N PHE A 575 19.56 -28.82 -4.58
CA PHE A 575 20.72 -28.14 -5.15
C PHE A 575 20.81 -28.37 -6.65
N VAL A 576 21.04 -27.30 -7.40
CA VAL A 576 21.35 -27.37 -8.83
C VAL A 576 22.85 -27.16 -8.98
N CYS A 577 23.61 -28.24 -9.08
CA CYS A 577 25.07 -28.16 -9.21
C CYS A 577 25.46 -27.74 -10.63
N VAL A 578 26.20 -26.63 -10.73
CA VAL A 578 26.64 -26.08 -12.01
C VAL A 578 28.16 -25.97 -12.01
N GLY A 579 28.80 -26.88 -12.74
CA GLY A 579 30.22 -26.85 -13.03
C GLY A 579 30.56 -25.72 -14.01
N VAL A 580 31.36 -24.77 -13.54
CA VAL A 580 31.81 -23.59 -14.28
C VAL A 580 33.12 -23.92 -15.00
N ASN A 581 33.05 -24.07 -16.32
CA ASN A 581 34.15 -24.51 -17.19
C ASN A 581 35.05 -23.36 -17.68
N GLY A 582 34.89 -22.14 -17.15
CA GLY A 582 35.61 -20.96 -17.60
C GLY A 582 35.45 -19.77 -16.65
N ASN A 583 35.60 -18.56 -17.18
CA ASN A 583 35.32 -17.33 -16.42
C ASN A 583 33.88 -16.89 -16.70
N ILE A 584 33.12 -16.59 -15.64
CA ILE A 584 31.77 -16.07 -15.74
C ILE A 584 31.82 -14.61 -16.21
N ASN A 585 30.93 -14.23 -17.12
CA ASN A 585 30.72 -12.83 -17.43
C ASN A 585 29.93 -12.15 -16.30
N PHE A 586 30.61 -11.32 -15.51
CA PHE A 586 30.03 -10.57 -14.40
C PHE A 586 29.98 -9.05 -14.66
N GLU A 587 30.04 -8.62 -15.91
CA GLU A 587 29.83 -7.22 -16.27
C GLU A 587 28.42 -6.76 -15.87
N ASP A 588 28.33 -5.58 -15.29
CA ASP A 588 27.09 -5.02 -14.76
C ASP A 588 26.31 -4.25 -15.83
N ASN A 589 25.99 -4.95 -16.92
CA ASN A 589 25.26 -4.46 -18.09
C ASN A 589 23.98 -5.28 -18.35
N LEU A 590 23.45 -5.90 -17.31
CA LEU A 590 22.17 -6.62 -17.37
C LEU A 590 21.04 -5.61 -17.53
N TYR A 591 20.05 -5.93 -18.37
CA TYR A 591 18.80 -5.18 -18.37
C TYR A 591 17.90 -5.68 -17.23
N HIS A 592 18.23 -5.31 -15.99
CA HIS A 592 17.53 -5.82 -14.81
C HIS A 592 16.02 -5.61 -14.85
N GLU A 593 15.58 -4.43 -15.32
CA GLU A 593 14.14 -4.13 -15.42
C GLU A 593 13.41 -5.19 -16.26
N GLN A 594 13.92 -5.49 -17.45
CA GLN A 594 13.32 -6.49 -18.33
C GLN A 594 13.55 -7.93 -17.86
N LEU A 595 14.70 -8.24 -17.24
CA LEU A 595 14.95 -9.56 -16.63
C LEU A 595 13.90 -9.91 -15.57
N PHE A 596 13.60 -8.96 -14.68
CA PHE A 596 12.59 -9.15 -13.64
C PHE A 596 11.17 -8.96 -14.15
N ALA A 597 10.94 -8.15 -15.20
CA ALA A 597 9.66 -8.11 -15.90
C ALA A 597 9.32 -9.47 -16.53
N GLN A 598 10.28 -10.14 -17.16
CA GLN A 598 10.13 -11.52 -17.66
C GLN A 598 9.76 -12.49 -16.55
N ALA A 599 10.48 -12.46 -15.42
CA ALA A 599 10.21 -13.35 -14.29
C ALA A 599 8.82 -13.09 -13.67
N LEU A 600 8.40 -11.83 -13.54
CA LEU A 600 7.04 -11.46 -13.11
C LEU A 600 5.98 -11.94 -14.10
N TYR A 601 6.21 -11.74 -15.40
CA TYR A 601 5.28 -12.18 -16.44
C TYR A 601 5.05 -13.69 -16.37
N LEU A 602 6.13 -14.48 -16.25
CA LEU A 602 6.05 -15.94 -16.08
C LEU A 602 5.24 -16.31 -14.84
N PHE A 603 5.51 -15.66 -13.71
CA PHE A 603 4.77 -15.89 -12.47
C PHE A 603 3.27 -15.58 -12.60
N TYR A 604 2.90 -14.39 -13.11
CA TYR A 604 1.50 -13.98 -13.27
C TYR A 604 0.76 -14.77 -14.35
N SER A 605 1.46 -15.30 -15.35
CA SER A 605 0.90 -16.19 -16.37
C SER A 605 0.61 -17.61 -15.83
N GLY A 606 0.96 -17.89 -14.56
CA GLY A 606 0.77 -19.20 -13.95
C GLY A 606 1.77 -20.26 -14.44
N GLU A 607 2.90 -19.84 -15.01
CA GLU A 607 3.94 -20.77 -15.44
C GLU A 607 4.54 -21.50 -14.24
N ARG A 608 4.74 -22.81 -14.39
CA ARG A 608 5.30 -23.66 -13.34
C ARG A 608 6.77 -23.30 -13.10
N PHE A 609 7.15 -23.08 -11.84
CA PHE A 609 8.52 -22.76 -11.42
C PHE A 609 9.11 -23.71 -10.38
N TRP A 610 8.48 -24.88 -10.15
CA TRP A 610 9.02 -25.98 -9.33
C TRP A 610 9.27 -27.21 -10.21
N LEU A 611 10.19 -28.10 -9.82
CA LEU A 611 10.43 -29.36 -10.54
C LEU A 611 9.34 -30.40 -10.24
N ASN A 612 9.04 -31.24 -11.23
CA ASN A 612 8.27 -32.47 -11.04
C ASN A 612 9.20 -33.66 -10.69
N ASP A 613 8.62 -34.81 -10.34
CA ASP A 613 9.39 -35.97 -9.88
C ASP A 613 10.42 -36.49 -10.91
N ASP A 614 10.11 -36.46 -12.20
CA ASP A 614 11.04 -36.93 -13.24
C ASP A 614 12.18 -35.93 -13.50
N GLU A 615 11.88 -34.64 -13.43
CA GLU A 615 12.89 -33.59 -13.47
C GLU A 615 13.78 -33.61 -12.22
N ILE A 616 13.23 -33.96 -11.05
CA ILE A 616 14.01 -34.20 -9.82
C ILE A 616 14.95 -35.39 -10.01
N LYS A 617 14.49 -36.51 -10.58
CA LYS A 617 15.37 -37.66 -10.89
C LYS A 617 16.49 -37.26 -11.84
N THR A 618 16.17 -36.46 -12.87
CA THR A 618 17.15 -35.94 -13.82
C THR A 618 18.18 -35.06 -13.11
N LEU A 619 17.73 -34.14 -12.26
CA LEU A 619 18.61 -33.29 -11.45
C LEU A 619 19.53 -34.12 -10.54
N ILE A 620 19.00 -35.15 -9.89
CA ILE A 620 19.79 -36.03 -9.01
C ILE A 620 20.89 -36.74 -9.81
N ALA A 621 20.57 -37.24 -11.01
CA ALA A 621 21.55 -37.86 -11.89
C ALA A 621 22.62 -36.85 -12.36
N GLU A 622 22.24 -35.62 -12.71
CA GLU A 622 23.19 -34.56 -13.07
C GLU A 622 24.07 -34.11 -11.91
N ASN A 623 23.58 -34.26 -10.67
CA ASN A 623 24.33 -33.95 -9.47
C ASN A 623 25.33 -35.04 -9.07
N GLU A 624 25.22 -36.27 -9.58
CA GLU A 624 26.08 -37.42 -9.24
C GLU A 624 27.60 -37.09 -9.28
N PRO A 625 28.14 -36.42 -10.32
CA PRO A 625 29.58 -36.11 -10.38
C PRO A 625 30.07 -35.18 -9.28
N TYR A 626 29.15 -34.41 -8.66
CA TYR A 626 29.41 -33.43 -7.61
C TYR A 626 29.17 -33.99 -6.20
N GLN A 627 28.83 -35.28 -6.09
CA GLN A 627 28.66 -35.95 -4.80
C GLN A 627 30.00 -36.47 -4.29
N HIS A 628 30.21 -36.25 -2.99
CA HIS A 628 31.29 -36.82 -2.21
C HIS A 628 30.79 -38.08 -1.52
N LEU A 629 31.29 -39.25 -1.93
CA LEU A 629 31.14 -40.48 -1.15
C LEU A 629 31.90 -40.31 0.17
N SER A 630 31.20 -40.05 1.27
CA SER A 630 31.81 -39.96 2.61
C SER A 630 31.53 -41.19 3.48
N ASP A 631 30.75 -42.15 3.00
CA ASP A 631 30.38 -43.30 3.81
C ASP A 631 31.41 -44.43 3.68
N LEU A 632 32.18 -44.60 4.75
CA LEU A 632 33.13 -45.69 4.90
C LEU A 632 32.43 -47.06 4.77
N VAL A 633 31.14 -47.15 5.12
CA VAL A 633 30.31 -48.35 4.96
C VAL A 633 30.20 -48.69 3.48
N GLU A 634 29.82 -47.74 2.64
CA GLU A 634 29.60 -47.94 1.20
C GLU A 634 30.91 -48.31 0.50
N MET A 635 32.00 -47.58 0.80
CA MET A 635 33.34 -47.89 0.28
C MET A 635 33.79 -49.32 0.64
N ILE A 636 33.54 -49.75 1.88
CA ILE A 636 33.85 -51.12 2.33
C ILE A 636 32.95 -52.13 1.62
N GLY A 637 31.65 -51.86 1.49
CA GLY A 637 30.68 -52.74 0.84
C GLY A 637 30.91 -52.92 -0.65
N GLU A 638 31.41 -51.90 -1.34
CA GLU A 638 31.79 -51.97 -2.76
C GLU A 638 33.14 -52.63 -3.01
N THR A 639 34.06 -52.55 -2.04
CA THR A 639 35.43 -53.09 -2.20
C THR A 639 35.55 -54.51 -1.70
N PHE A 640 34.85 -54.89 -0.63
CA PHE A 640 35.04 -56.16 0.04
C PHE A 640 33.73 -56.95 0.18
N GLN A 641 33.83 -58.27 0.14
CA GLN A 641 32.73 -59.18 0.46
C GLN A 641 33.19 -60.38 1.27
N GLN A 642 32.21 -61.11 1.81
CA GLN A 642 32.47 -62.37 2.50
C GLN A 642 32.92 -63.43 1.47
N PRO A 643 34.04 -64.12 1.70
CA PRO A 643 34.47 -65.20 0.83
C PRO A 643 33.47 -66.36 0.83
N ALA A 644 33.05 -66.82 -0.35
CA ALA A 644 32.14 -67.95 -0.51
C ALA A 644 32.79 -69.30 -0.15
N ASP A 645 34.09 -69.44 -0.41
CA ASP A 645 34.86 -70.65 -0.16
C ASP A 645 36.12 -70.35 0.69
N PRO A 646 36.62 -71.31 1.49
CA PRO A 646 37.83 -71.13 2.30
C PRO A 646 39.10 -70.80 1.48
N LYS A 647 39.08 -71.08 0.17
CA LYS A 647 40.22 -70.85 -0.74
C LYS A 647 40.21 -69.47 -1.42
N SER A 648 39.08 -68.75 -1.41
CA SER A 648 38.96 -67.43 -2.05
C SER A 648 39.10 -66.25 -1.10
N GLY A 649 39.11 -66.51 0.21
CA GLY A 649 39.30 -65.48 1.23
C GLY A 649 40.76 -65.27 1.63
N LYS A 650 41.06 -64.05 2.09
CA LYS A 650 42.34 -63.70 2.70
C LYS A 650 42.08 -62.95 4.03
N TRP A 651 43.00 -63.07 4.99
CA TRP A 651 42.98 -62.22 6.18
C TRP A 651 43.64 -60.88 5.85
N TRP A 652 42.89 -59.81 6.04
CA TRP A 652 43.31 -58.43 5.80
C TRP A 652 43.44 -57.68 7.12
N SER A 653 44.56 -57.00 7.31
CA SER A 653 44.75 -56.04 8.40
C SER A 653 44.07 -54.71 8.10
N LEU A 654 43.78 -53.92 9.14
CA LEU A 654 43.19 -52.58 8.97
C LEU A 654 44.07 -51.64 8.15
N ALA A 655 45.40 -51.82 8.19
CA ALA A 655 46.35 -51.06 7.38
C ALA A 655 46.25 -51.44 5.89
N GLU A 656 46.14 -52.73 5.55
CA GLU A 656 45.97 -53.16 4.16
C GLU A 656 44.62 -52.72 3.60
N ILE A 657 43.54 -52.79 4.40
CA ILE A 657 42.21 -52.31 4.02
C ILE A 657 42.27 -50.80 3.74
N SER A 658 42.87 -50.03 4.65
CA SER A 658 43.06 -48.58 4.47
C SER A 658 43.87 -48.25 3.21
N ALA A 659 44.92 -49.02 2.90
CA ALA A 659 45.71 -48.84 1.69
C ALA A 659 44.91 -49.12 0.40
N VAL A 660 44.08 -50.17 0.39
CA VAL A 660 43.18 -50.46 -0.74
C VAL A 660 42.17 -49.34 -0.91
N LEU A 661 41.54 -48.88 0.17
CA LEU A 661 40.59 -47.77 0.12
C LEU A 661 41.26 -46.47 -0.37
N THR A 662 42.50 -46.20 0.06
CA THR A 662 43.30 -45.05 -0.41
C THR A 662 43.60 -45.13 -1.91
N ASN A 663 43.91 -46.31 -2.43
CA ASN A 663 44.21 -46.51 -3.85
C ASN A 663 42.95 -46.50 -4.73
N ARG A 664 41.83 -47.04 -4.22
CA ARG A 664 40.58 -47.22 -4.98
C ARG A 664 39.69 -45.98 -4.93
N TYR A 665 39.72 -45.24 -3.82
CA TYR A 665 38.90 -44.05 -3.62
C TYR A 665 39.80 -42.83 -3.40
N PRO A 666 39.91 -41.92 -4.39
CA PRO A 666 40.65 -40.66 -4.27
C PRO A 666 40.21 -39.76 -3.10
N ASN A 667 39.03 -40.05 -2.53
CA ASN A 667 38.36 -39.27 -1.48
C ASN A 667 38.39 -39.96 -0.11
N TYR A 668 39.03 -41.12 0.02
CA TYR A 668 39.26 -41.76 1.32
C TYR A 668 40.41 -41.03 2.03
N ASP A 669 40.16 -40.56 3.26
CA ASP A 669 41.20 -39.94 4.09
C ASP A 669 42.17 -41.03 4.60
N PRO A 670 43.45 -41.02 4.17
CA PRO A 670 44.44 -42.02 4.60
C PRO A 670 44.70 -41.98 6.12
N GLU A 671 44.40 -40.86 6.78
CA GLU A 671 44.52 -40.68 8.23
C GLU A 671 43.28 -41.17 9.00
N THR A 672 42.30 -41.77 8.32
CA THR A 672 41.10 -42.32 8.96
C THR A 672 41.49 -43.29 10.07
N PRO A 673 41.08 -43.06 11.34
CA PRO A 673 41.50 -43.89 12.46
C PRO A 673 41.07 -45.35 12.26
N PHE A 674 42.00 -46.30 12.46
CA PHE A 674 41.72 -47.73 12.34
C PHE A 674 40.56 -48.21 13.22
N LYS A 675 40.29 -47.55 14.35
CA LYS A 675 39.11 -47.80 15.18
C LYS A 675 37.80 -47.57 14.41
N LYS A 676 37.73 -46.53 13.57
CA LYS A 676 36.56 -46.21 12.75
C LYS A 676 36.35 -47.25 11.65
N ILE A 677 37.42 -47.65 10.95
CA ILE A 677 37.39 -48.74 9.96
C ILE A 677 36.95 -50.05 10.60
N GLY A 678 37.52 -50.41 11.75
CA GLY A 678 37.17 -51.63 12.47
C GLY A 678 35.73 -51.65 12.97
N ASN A 679 35.20 -50.51 13.43
CA ASN A 679 33.79 -50.40 13.81
C ASN A 679 32.86 -50.62 12.60
N THR A 680 33.19 -50.04 11.45
CA THR A 680 32.40 -50.20 10.22
C THR A 680 32.46 -51.63 9.68
N LEU A 681 33.63 -52.30 9.71
CA LEU A 681 33.76 -53.70 9.31
C LEU A 681 32.99 -54.68 10.22
N ASN A 682 32.71 -54.27 11.46
CA ASN A 682 31.91 -55.05 12.42
C ASN A 682 30.41 -54.72 12.35
N ASP A 683 29.99 -53.88 11.39
CA ASP A 683 28.58 -53.62 11.17
C ASP A 683 27.86 -54.92 10.77
N VAL A 684 26.67 -55.12 11.35
CA VAL A 684 25.85 -56.31 11.19
C VAL A 684 25.51 -56.57 9.71
N GLN A 685 25.43 -55.52 8.90
CA GLN A 685 25.13 -55.64 7.47
C GLN A 685 26.20 -56.39 6.66
N PHE A 686 27.46 -56.41 7.11
CA PHE A 686 28.55 -57.08 6.40
C PHE A 686 28.83 -58.49 6.90
N ASN A 687 28.58 -58.76 8.18
CA ASN A 687 28.79 -60.06 8.83
C ASN A 687 30.21 -60.67 8.58
N PHE A 688 31.24 -59.83 8.53
CA PHE A 688 32.62 -60.27 8.32
C PHE A 688 33.17 -60.99 9.56
N LYS A 689 33.97 -62.04 9.34
CA LYS A 689 34.70 -62.72 10.43
C LYS A 689 35.94 -61.91 10.79
N SER A 690 36.17 -61.68 12.08
CA SER A 690 37.37 -61.02 12.59
C SER A 690 38.17 -61.93 13.52
N ARG A 691 39.48 -61.69 13.63
CA ARG A 691 40.36 -62.36 14.60
C ARG A 691 41.38 -61.38 15.16
N ARG A 692 41.79 -61.62 16.41
CA ARG A 692 42.83 -60.82 17.07
C ARG A 692 44.17 -61.56 17.00
N THR A 693 45.19 -60.90 16.45
CA THR A 693 46.57 -61.41 16.49
C THR A 693 47.36 -60.74 17.63
N LYS A 694 48.62 -61.14 17.85
CA LYS A 694 49.49 -60.53 18.87
C LYS A 694 49.83 -59.05 18.59
N LYS A 695 49.60 -58.54 17.36
CA LYS A 695 49.99 -57.19 16.93
C LYS A 695 48.81 -56.32 16.46
N HIS A 696 47.78 -56.90 15.82
CA HIS A 696 46.67 -56.14 15.23
C HIS A 696 45.40 -57.00 15.04
N MET A 697 44.28 -56.36 14.69
CA MET A 697 43.03 -57.02 14.28
C MET A 697 43.05 -57.31 12.77
N GLU A 698 42.53 -58.47 12.38
CA GLU A 698 42.40 -58.89 10.99
C GLU A 698 40.96 -59.33 10.69
N TYR A 699 40.55 -59.15 9.43
CA TYR A 699 39.23 -59.47 8.92
C TYR A 699 39.34 -60.44 7.73
N TRP A 700 38.45 -61.43 7.67
CA TRP A 700 38.41 -62.42 6.59
C TRP A 700 37.56 -61.91 5.44
N LEU A 701 38.21 -61.43 4.39
CA LEU A 701 37.58 -60.69 3.29
C LEU A 701 38.07 -61.22 1.94
N MET A 702 37.25 -61.01 0.91
CA MET A 702 37.64 -61.11 -0.50
C MET A 702 37.40 -59.74 -1.14
N GLU A 703 38.42 -59.21 -1.84
CA GLU A 703 38.27 -57.99 -2.62
C GLU A 703 37.42 -58.27 -3.86
N LYS A 704 36.47 -57.38 -4.16
CA LYS A 704 35.55 -57.44 -5.31
C LYS A 704 36.18 -56.89 -6.58
#